data_AF-A0A7M5WY28-F1
#
_entry.id   AF-A0A7M5WY28-F1
#
_cell.length_a   1.000
_cell.length_b   1.000
_cell.length_c   1.000
_cell.angle_alpha   90.00
_cell.angle_beta   90.00
_cell.angle_gamma   90.00
#
_symmetry.space_group_name_H-M   'P 1'
#
loop_
_entity.id
_entity.type
_entity.pdbx_description
1 polymer ?
#
loop_
_entity_poly.entity_id
_entity_poly.type
_entity_poly.pdbx_seq_one_letter_code
_entity_poly.pdbx_strand_id
1 'polypeptide(L)'
;MSSRKTENYEHQPEDGGQKQNSGEDYDIGGIIFPIAPKPSYENAEQSGINSTPAFQCIDDLLTEGKITGAKAAWYKSKYQDLLQQLKLTRETESKYLHEGKELMQLVQKQQSDIEQGELFPAGVDNETNRLRADLLKSSNELAACNERIYQLDFNMNGLKEEKRLLASEFERLPKKEEIDKKIKDYTQEIEELRLDIAQRLHECKSLKDEQGTRNGQAELIHGDLEKLESDEQKLKDKLVKIYGEPAHISKQCELVNRQIRDLLEKNKLNEANVTEVDAEFMKFCAKKDVLLIEKEQLAKALENQRILYEEKEKEVDLLMKECDLAKERQAELLGDRTSLDLKIKHVKVDKKTEHDAHARKLREKDRDLKILKKADVHLKVMKDGLAHTKNIYDKIKIEVDLQPRDDGTLMEKRRELQREVDIAKRAFTQQNSLTLHEKQVVEKGCQEEDRLLCEQGQLRIDVIDLSRLSQIKTDEREQKARDFLKAELRYHKAIEDLKTKELSIQDNAKKLTEVQRRLEDFAKLYDIIKNERNKCVNLIQTSTQRAAEMQEKIKILQNEIEILRTAAAAKDRQYQKAKLKHSNAVVIRDSLRNEVSKQQISAEELREQMEQQRLAISKLNDMINKAEENMVELRRQYELSVQERNKRGIQLIERNEEVCVLYEKINVQGSVIRNGDMEMQSREEEMRFLKMEASDLRRQIDLLKGSLPNKQALDRELTTLQIQLAQCHDYIVDLEHSLEDSGNVDRMRFLDGKDPTRDELATKVETVWDIA
;
A
#
# COMPACT_ATOMS: atom_id res chain seq x y z
N MET A 1 44.82 39.19 0.16
CA MET A 1 43.95 40.25 0.71
C MET A 1 42.78 39.53 1.38
N SER A 2 42.61 39.55 2.70
CA SER A 2 42.01 40.65 3.50
C SER A 2 40.62 41.03 3.00
N SER A 3 39.54 41.12 3.80
CA SER A 3 39.31 40.81 5.23
C SER A 3 37.80 41.03 5.54
N ARG A 4 37.31 40.55 6.70
CA ARG A 4 35.97 40.84 7.30
C ARG A 4 34.77 40.17 6.58
N LYS A 5 33.65 39.87 7.24
CA LYS A 5 33.29 39.72 8.68
C LYS A 5 31.97 38.93 8.69
N THR A 6 31.87 37.87 9.49
CA THR A 6 30.57 37.27 9.87
C THR A 6 30.26 37.72 11.29
N GLU A 7 29.18 38.48 11.47
CA GLU A 7 28.74 38.93 12.78
C GLU A 7 27.76 37.89 13.35
N ASN A 8 28.12 37.31 14.49
CA ASN A 8 27.22 36.49 15.28
C ASN A 8 26.15 37.41 15.89
N TYR A 9 24.89 37.12 15.66
CA TYR A 9 23.81 37.59 16.52
C TYR A 9 23.47 36.48 17.52
N GLU A 10 23.96 36.63 18.75
CA GLU A 10 23.38 35.93 19.89
C GLU A 10 21.98 36.48 20.14
N HIS A 11 20.98 35.60 20.20
CA HIS A 11 19.69 35.94 20.78
C HIS A 11 19.51 35.18 22.08
N GLN A 12 19.30 35.95 23.14
CA GLN A 12 19.08 35.50 24.50
C GLN A 12 17.76 34.71 24.57
N PRO A 13 17.69 33.60 25.31
CA PRO A 13 16.40 33.11 25.81
C PRO A 13 15.94 34.08 26.91
N GLU A 14 14.79 34.71 26.72
CA GLU A 14 14.19 35.56 27.75
C GLU A 14 13.80 34.74 28.99
N ASP A 15 14.20 35.32 30.11
CA ASP A 15 13.96 34.96 31.49
C ASP A 15 12.63 34.24 31.76
N GLY A 16 12.71 32.91 31.87
CA GLY A 16 11.62 32.06 32.36
C GLY A 16 11.42 32.29 33.86
N GLY A 17 10.78 33.41 34.19
CA GLY A 17 10.64 33.91 35.55
C GLY A 17 10.16 32.85 36.53
N GLN A 18 11.06 32.41 37.41
CA GLN A 18 10.70 31.65 38.59
C GLN A 18 9.75 32.50 39.44
N LYS A 19 8.46 32.21 39.38
CA LYS A 19 7.55 32.64 40.44
C LYS A 19 8.00 31.94 41.71
N GLN A 20 8.79 32.67 42.50
CA GLN A 20 8.92 32.41 43.92
C GLN A 20 7.50 32.30 44.46
N ASN A 21 7.13 31.12 44.98
CA ASN A 21 6.06 31.06 45.95
C ASN A 21 6.60 31.82 47.16
N SER A 22 6.26 33.11 47.24
CA SER A 22 6.19 33.82 48.51
C SER A 22 5.13 33.12 49.33
N GLY A 23 5.56 32.09 50.06
CA GLY A 23 4.91 31.67 51.28
C GLY A 23 5.00 32.85 52.23
N GLU A 24 4.05 33.78 52.11
CA GLU A 24 3.68 34.62 53.24
C GLU A 24 3.09 33.67 54.27
N ASP A 25 3.97 33.11 55.11
CA ASP A 25 3.58 32.61 56.41
C ASP A 25 2.86 33.76 57.09
N TYR A 26 1.52 33.71 57.05
CA TYR A 26 0.70 34.42 58.02
C TYR A 26 1.03 33.81 59.38
N ASP A 27 2.06 34.37 60.00
CA ASP A 27 2.32 34.26 61.43
C ASP A 27 1.07 34.79 62.13
N ILE A 28 0.12 33.89 62.39
CA ILE A 28 -1.02 34.12 63.27
C ILE A 28 -0.44 34.23 64.66
N GLY A 29 0.12 35.42 64.92
CA GLY A 29 0.91 35.72 66.09
C GLY A 29 0.14 35.34 67.35
N GLY A 30 0.73 34.40 68.08
CA GLY A 30 0.29 33.85 69.36
C GLY A 30 -1.20 33.99 69.69
N ILE A 31 -1.94 32.88 69.58
CA ILE A 31 -3.17 32.71 70.36
C ILE A 31 -2.80 32.94 71.83
N ILE A 32 -3.14 34.12 72.35
CA ILE A 32 -2.96 34.45 73.76
C ILE A 32 -3.94 33.57 74.52
N PHE A 33 -3.45 32.44 75.02
CA PHE A 33 -4.17 31.68 76.02
C PHE A 33 -4.44 32.62 77.20
N PRO A 34 -5.69 32.87 77.58
CA PRO A 34 -5.96 33.37 78.92
C PRO A 34 -5.60 32.23 79.86
N ILE A 35 -4.34 32.23 80.33
CA ILE A 35 -3.92 31.42 81.47
C ILE A 35 -4.75 31.94 82.63
N ALA A 36 -5.85 31.25 82.91
CA ALA A 36 -6.62 31.48 84.12
C ALA A 36 -5.62 31.41 85.29
N PRO A 37 -5.60 32.42 86.18
CA PRO A 37 -4.71 32.37 87.34
C PRO A 37 -4.98 31.06 88.06
N LYS A 38 -3.94 30.24 88.25
CA LYS A 38 -4.08 28.96 88.96
C LYS A 38 -4.80 29.25 90.28
N PRO A 39 -5.97 28.66 90.56
CA PRO A 39 -6.55 28.79 91.88
C PRO A 39 -5.55 28.17 92.86
N SER A 40 -4.95 29.02 93.69
CA SER A 40 -4.23 28.58 94.88
C SER A 40 -5.26 27.93 95.79
N TYR A 41 -5.41 26.61 95.64
CA TYR A 41 -6.21 25.76 96.49
C TYR A 41 -5.57 25.64 97.88
N GLU A 42 -5.58 26.75 98.63
CA GLU A 42 -5.25 26.80 100.05
C GLU A 42 -6.38 27.52 100.81
N ASN A 43 -7.29 26.71 101.33
CA ASN A 43 -7.91 26.89 102.65
C ASN A 43 -8.81 28.13 102.91
N ALA A 44 -9.57 28.61 101.91
CA ALA A 44 -10.46 29.78 102.08
C ALA A 44 -11.99 29.53 101.97
N GLU A 45 -12.46 28.32 101.61
CA GLU A 45 -13.90 28.07 101.36
C GLU A 45 -14.60 27.13 102.36
N GLN A 46 -13.90 26.61 103.37
CA GLN A 46 -14.48 25.76 104.44
C GLN A 46 -14.43 26.39 105.85
N SER A 47 -13.90 27.62 105.96
CA SER A 47 -13.79 28.34 107.24
C SER A 47 -14.92 29.37 107.33
N GLY A 48 -15.73 29.32 108.40
CA GLY A 48 -16.88 30.22 108.56
C GLY A 48 -16.47 31.70 108.62
N ILE A 49 -17.35 32.60 108.17
CA ILE A 49 -17.08 34.05 107.98
C ILE A 49 -16.36 34.71 109.18
N ASN A 50 -16.67 34.26 110.40
CA ASN A 50 -16.09 34.76 111.66
C ASN A 50 -14.62 34.37 111.91
N SER A 51 -14.06 33.44 111.13
CA SER A 51 -12.67 32.95 111.25
C SER A 51 -11.71 33.59 110.24
N THR A 52 -12.21 34.50 109.40
CA THR A 52 -11.39 35.19 108.40
C THR A 52 -10.43 36.17 109.09
N PRO A 53 -9.14 36.27 108.72
CA PRO A 53 -8.16 37.13 109.41
C PRO A 53 -8.59 38.60 109.55
N ALA A 54 -9.35 39.12 108.58
CA ALA A 54 -9.91 40.47 108.64
C ALA A 54 -10.98 40.64 109.73
N PHE A 55 -11.80 39.62 110.00
CA PHE A 55 -12.78 39.63 111.09
C PHE A 55 -12.07 39.57 112.45
N GLN A 56 -11.02 38.74 112.56
CA GLN A 56 -10.16 38.66 113.74
C GLN A 56 -9.49 40.01 114.04
N CYS A 57 -8.83 40.66 113.06
CA CYS A 57 -8.28 42.00 113.27
C CYS A 57 -9.32 43.06 113.69
N ILE A 58 -10.58 42.96 113.24
CA ILE A 58 -11.63 43.89 113.67
C ILE A 58 -12.07 43.60 115.12
N ASP A 59 -12.08 42.34 115.56
CA ASP A 59 -12.34 41.98 116.96
C ASP A 59 -11.14 42.31 117.88
N ASP A 60 -9.90 42.14 117.41
CA ASP A 60 -8.70 42.54 118.13
C ASP A 60 -8.69 44.07 118.35
N LEU A 61 -8.96 44.87 117.32
CA LEU A 61 -9.07 46.33 117.44
C LEU A 61 -10.23 46.78 118.35
N LEU A 62 -11.28 45.96 118.49
CA LEU A 62 -12.39 46.21 119.42
C LEU A 62 -11.99 45.86 120.87
N THR A 63 -11.27 44.75 121.09
CA THR A 63 -10.78 44.37 122.43
C THR A 63 -9.65 45.27 122.93
N GLU A 64 -8.81 45.81 122.04
CA GLU A 64 -7.83 46.86 122.32
C GLU A 64 -8.46 48.26 122.56
N GLY A 65 -9.78 48.40 122.42
CA GLY A 65 -10.51 49.66 122.65
C GLY A 65 -10.25 50.77 121.61
N LYS A 66 -9.58 50.45 120.49
CA LYS A 66 -9.20 51.42 119.44
C LYS A 66 -10.37 51.80 118.53
N ILE A 67 -11.44 51.00 118.49
CA ILE A 67 -12.69 51.28 117.77
C ILE A 67 -13.92 51.05 118.64
N THR A 68 -14.99 51.82 118.41
CA THR A 68 -16.28 51.62 119.08
C THR A 68 -17.07 50.47 118.46
N GLY A 69 -17.93 49.79 119.24
CA GLY A 69 -18.73 48.66 118.76
C GLY A 69 -19.59 48.97 117.52
N ALA A 70 -20.12 50.19 117.40
CA ALA A 70 -20.83 50.65 116.20
C ALA A 70 -19.93 50.71 114.96
N LYS A 71 -18.67 51.14 115.09
CA LYS A 71 -17.69 51.10 113.99
C LYS A 71 -17.28 49.67 113.65
N ALA A 72 -17.05 48.81 114.65
CA ALA A 72 -16.72 47.41 114.42
C ALA A 72 -17.83 46.67 113.66
N ALA A 73 -19.10 46.86 114.06
CA ALA A 73 -20.26 46.33 113.35
C ALA A 73 -20.36 46.86 111.90
N TRP A 74 -20.10 48.16 111.69
CA TRP A 74 -20.10 48.77 110.36
C TRP A 74 -19.00 48.19 109.46
N TYR A 75 -17.76 48.03 109.97
CA TYR A 75 -16.67 47.40 109.21
C TYR A 75 -16.95 45.92 108.92
N LYS A 76 -17.54 45.17 109.86
CA LYS A 76 -17.95 43.78 109.66
C LYS A 76 -19.03 43.63 108.60
N SER A 77 -20.08 44.48 108.63
CA SER A 77 -21.10 44.55 107.59
C SER A 77 -20.47 44.83 106.23
N LYS A 78 -19.64 45.89 106.15
CA LYS A 78 -18.98 46.28 104.90
C LYS A 78 -18.03 45.21 104.35
N TYR A 79 -17.39 44.43 105.21
CA TYR A 79 -16.57 43.28 104.81
C TYR A 79 -17.44 42.11 104.30
N GLN A 80 -18.57 41.85 104.94
CA GLN A 80 -19.53 40.82 104.51
C GLN A 80 -20.17 41.19 103.15
N ASP A 81 -20.53 42.45 102.95
CA ASP A 81 -20.99 42.97 101.66
C ASP A 81 -19.91 42.79 100.57
N LEU A 82 -18.65 43.12 100.89
CA LEU A 82 -17.52 42.94 99.97
C LEU A 82 -17.29 41.46 99.62
N LEU A 83 -17.41 40.55 100.60
CA LEU A 83 -17.28 39.11 100.40
C LEU A 83 -18.43 38.54 99.56
N GLN A 84 -19.66 39.05 99.73
CA GLN A 84 -20.80 38.66 98.93
C GLN A 84 -20.69 39.18 97.48
N GLN A 85 -20.20 40.40 97.28
CA GLN A 85 -19.85 40.91 95.95
C GLN A 85 -18.74 40.07 95.32
N LEU A 86 -17.69 39.72 96.06
CA LEU A 86 -16.62 38.83 95.57
C LEU A 86 -17.15 37.46 95.13
N LYS A 87 -18.08 36.86 95.87
CA LYS A 87 -18.74 35.60 95.48
C LYS A 87 -19.55 35.75 94.20
N LEU A 88 -20.39 36.79 94.11
CA LEU A 88 -21.17 37.07 92.89
C LEU A 88 -20.25 37.31 91.69
N THR A 89 -19.14 38.03 91.86
CA THR A 89 -18.13 38.24 90.82
C THR A 89 -17.45 36.94 90.39
N ARG A 90 -17.09 36.05 91.34
CA ARG A 90 -16.52 34.73 91.01
C ARG A 90 -17.53 33.82 90.30
N GLU A 91 -18.80 33.87 90.68
CA GLU A 91 -19.87 33.12 90.01
C GLU A 91 -20.13 33.62 88.58
N THR A 92 -20.07 34.93 88.34
CA THR A 92 -20.17 35.49 86.97
C THR A 92 -18.90 35.21 86.17
N GLU A 93 -17.71 35.35 86.76
CA GLU A 93 -16.43 34.99 86.16
C GLU A 93 -16.40 33.51 85.75
N SER A 94 -16.85 32.60 86.62
CA SER A 94 -16.94 31.17 86.32
C SER A 94 -17.96 30.85 85.22
N LYS A 95 -19.05 31.61 85.08
CA LYS A 95 -20.00 31.48 83.97
C LYS A 95 -19.37 31.93 82.65
N TYR A 96 -18.80 33.12 82.61
CA TYR A 96 -18.12 33.63 81.41
C TYR A 96 -16.91 32.78 81.01
N LEU A 97 -16.20 32.16 81.96
CA LEU A 97 -15.10 31.24 81.69
C LEU A 97 -15.59 29.86 81.20
N HIS A 98 -16.84 29.49 81.47
CA HIS A 98 -17.49 28.32 80.88
C HIS A 98 -17.98 28.62 79.45
N GLU A 99 -18.72 29.72 79.26
CA GLU A 99 -19.17 30.22 77.96
C GLU A 99 -17.96 30.44 77.01
N GLY A 100 -16.86 31.00 77.52
CA GLY A 100 -15.61 31.17 76.77
C GLY A 100 -14.96 29.85 76.35
N LYS A 101 -15.11 28.77 77.12
CA LYS A 101 -14.65 27.42 76.73
C LYS A 101 -15.54 26.79 75.66
N GLU A 102 -16.86 26.94 75.77
CA GLU A 102 -17.80 26.46 74.75
C GLU A 102 -17.60 27.20 73.42
N LEU A 103 -17.45 28.52 73.46
CA LEU A 103 -17.11 29.34 72.29
C LEU A 103 -15.74 28.95 71.71
N MET A 104 -14.73 28.69 72.54
CA MET A 104 -13.42 28.23 72.07
C MET A 104 -13.48 26.85 71.39
N GLN A 105 -14.27 25.90 71.92
CA GLN A 105 -14.51 24.61 71.26
C GLN A 105 -15.27 24.76 69.95
N LEU A 106 -16.25 25.66 69.89
CA LEU A 106 -16.98 25.99 68.67
C LEU A 106 -16.04 26.60 67.61
N VAL A 107 -15.17 27.54 68.01
CA VAL A 107 -14.17 28.14 67.13
C VAL A 107 -13.15 27.10 66.64
N GLN A 108 -12.61 26.24 67.51
CA GLN A 108 -11.71 25.16 67.07
C GLN A 108 -12.38 24.20 66.09
N LYS A 109 -13.65 23.87 66.31
CA LYS A 109 -14.42 23.05 65.37
C LYS A 109 -14.61 23.76 64.03
N GLN A 110 -15.01 25.03 64.04
CA GLN A 110 -15.17 25.84 62.83
C GLN A 110 -13.85 26.04 62.09
N GLN A 111 -12.73 26.21 62.78
CA GLN A 111 -11.39 26.24 62.19
C GLN A 111 -11.06 24.91 61.51
N SER A 112 -11.29 23.77 62.17
CA SER A 112 -11.07 22.45 61.57
C SER A 112 -11.99 22.20 60.35
N ASP A 113 -13.24 22.65 60.40
CA ASP A 113 -14.20 22.55 59.29
C ASP A 113 -13.77 23.47 58.11
N ILE A 114 -13.15 24.63 58.38
CA ILE A 114 -12.59 25.54 57.37
C ILE A 114 -11.32 24.95 56.75
N GLU A 115 -10.35 24.48 57.55
CA GLU A 115 -9.11 23.84 57.08
C GLU A 115 -9.42 22.63 56.17
N GLN A 116 -10.40 21.79 56.54
CA GLN A 116 -10.85 20.69 55.68
C GLN A 116 -11.63 21.13 54.43
N GLY A 117 -12.18 22.35 54.43
CA GLY A 117 -12.80 22.99 53.26
C GLY A 117 -11.78 23.65 52.31
N GLU A 118 -10.62 24.07 52.81
CA GLU A 118 -9.55 24.69 52.02
C GLU A 118 -8.65 23.66 51.31
N LEU A 119 -8.59 22.43 51.81
CA LEU A 119 -7.86 21.30 51.20
C LEU A 119 -8.49 20.84 49.86
N PHE A 120 -8.36 21.62 48.80
CA PHE A 120 -8.76 21.22 47.44
C PHE A 120 -7.57 20.59 46.69
N PRO A 121 -7.71 19.43 46.00
CA PRO A 121 -8.93 18.69 45.69
C PRO A 121 -9.21 17.47 46.59
N ALA A 122 -8.50 17.33 47.72
CA ALA A 122 -8.51 16.12 48.56
C ALA A 122 -9.46 16.16 49.79
N GLY A 123 -10.13 17.29 50.02
CA GLY A 123 -10.96 17.57 51.19
C GLY A 123 -12.41 17.11 51.06
N VAL A 124 -13.27 17.62 51.95
CA VAL A 124 -14.66 17.17 52.06
C VAL A 124 -15.52 17.68 50.89
N ASP A 125 -16.43 16.81 50.41
CA ASP A 125 -17.32 17.03 49.27
C ASP A 125 -18.47 18.00 49.58
N ASN A 126 -18.11 19.27 49.79
CA ASN A 126 -19.00 20.39 50.05
C ASN A 126 -19.34 21.14 48.74
N GLU A 127 -20.49 21.84 48.71
CA GLU A 127 -20.97 22.58 47.53
C GLU A 127 -19.91 23.55 46.95
N THR A 128 -19.19 24.27 47.82
CA THR A 128 -18.08 25.15 47.41
C THR A 128 -16.94 24.41 46.71
N ASN A 129 -16.63 23.18 47.13
CA ASN A 129 -15.58 22.36 46.51
C ASN A 129 -16.05 21.73 45.19
N ARG A 130 -17.35 21.41 45.07
CA ARG A 130 -17.95 21.04 43.77
C ARG A 130 -17.91 22.21 42.78
N LEU A 131 -18.32 23.41 43.21
CA LEU A 131 -18.24 24.62 42.39
C LEU A 131 -16.80 24.97 42.01
N ARG A 132 -15.82 24.78 42.90
CA ARG A 132 -14.38 24.90 42.56
C ARG A 132 -13.93 23.83 41.56
N ALA A 133 -14.39 22.59 41.67
CA ALA A 133 -14.09 21.53 40.71
C ALA A 133 -14.71 21.81 39.32
N ASP A 134 -15.96 22.25 39.28
CA ASP A 134 -16.66 22.64 38.05
C ASP A 134 -16.05 23.90 37.42
N LEU A 135 -15.63 24.88 38.22
CA LEU A 135 -14.89 26.06 37.75
C LEU A 135 -13.52 25.67 37.19
N LEU A 136 -12.77 24.80 37.88
CA LEU A 136 -11.48 24.30 37.38
C LEU A 136 -11.66 23.51 36.08
N LYS A 137 -12.67 22.65 36.02
CA LYS A 137 -13.02 21.89 34.81
C LYS A 137 -13.38 22.81 33.65
N SER A 138 -14.27 23.79 33.88
CA SER A 138 -14.66 24.77 32.86
C SER A 138 -13.48 25.66 32.44
N SER A 139 -12.58 26.00 33.37
CA SER A 139 -11.34 26.75 33.08
C SER A 139 -10.38 25.93 32.22
N ASN A 140 -10.21 24.64 32.51
CA ASN A 140 -9.40 23.73 31.71
C ASN A 140 -10.02 23.48 30.32
N GLU A 141 -11.34 23.34 30.23
CA GLU A 141 -12.07 23.25 28.97
C GLU A 141 -11.94 24.54 28.14
N LEU A 142 -11.98 25.71 28.78
CA LEU A 142 -11.76 27.00 28.14
C LEU A 142 -10.31 27.18 27.69
N ALA A 143 -9.33 26.75 28.48
CA ALA A 143 -7.92 26.74 28.09
C ALA A 143 -7.67 25.82 26.88
N ALA A 144 -8.21 24.60 26.88
CA ALA A 144 -8.12 23.68 25.75
C ALA A 144 -8.85 24.21 24.50
N CYS A 145 -9.99 24.89 24.66
CA CYS A 145 -10.64 25.61 23.56
C CYS A 145 -9.78 26.75 23.02
N ASN A 146 -9.12 27.53 23.88
CA ASN A 146 -8.23 28.61 23.46
C ASN A 146 -6.99 28.07 22.73
N GLU A 147 -6.32 27.02 23.23
CA GLU A 147 -5.23 26.35 22.50
C GLU A 147 -5.70 25.85 21.13
N ARG A 148 -6.90 25.29 21.05
CA ARG A 148 -7.48 24.84 19.78
C ARG A 148 -7.81 26.00 18.84
N ILE A 149 -8.24 27.15 19.35
CA ILE A 149 -8.41 28.38 18.57
C ILE A 149 -7.06 28.86 18.04
N TYR A 150 -6.01 28.92 18.88
CA TYR A 150 -4.65 29.27 18.44
C TYR A 150 -4.12 28.32 17.35
N GLN A 151 -4.32 27.01 17.50
CA GLN A 151 -3.96 26.02 16.47
C GLN A 151 -4.76 26.21 15.18
N LEU A 152 -6.06 26.50 15.27
CA LEU A 152 -6.90 26.77 14.11
C LEU A 152 -6.52 28.08 13.41
N ASP A 153 -6.18 29.14 14.13
CA ASP A 153 -5.70 30.40 13.56
C ASP A 153 -4.31 30.26 12.93
N PHE A 154 -3.40 29.50 13.56
CA PHE A 154 -2.11 29.16 12.97
C PHE A 154 -2.28 28.41 11.63
N ASN A 155 -3.12 27.37 11.63
CA ASN A 155 -3.43 26.61 10.41
C ASN A 155 -4.16 27.47 9.36
N MET A 156 -5.09 28.32 9.78
CA MET A 156 -5.82 29.25 8.90
C MET A 156 -4.88 30.27 8.26
N ASN A 157 -3.88 30.76 9.00
CA ASN A 157 -2.88 31.70 8.47
C ASN A 157 -1.87 30.98 7.55
N GLY A 158 -1.46 29.74 7.88
CA GLY A 158 -0.70 28.89 6.97
C GLY A 158 -1.43 28.63 5.64
N LEU A 159 -2.71 28.24 5.70
CA LEU A 159 -3.55 28.01 4.53
C LEU A 159 -3.84 29.29 3.73
N LYS A 160 -3.95 30.45 4.39
CA LYS A 160 -4.04 31.76 3.69
C LYS A 160 -2.76 32.07 2.94
N GLU A 161 -1.59 31.78 3.52
CA GLU A 161 -0.30 32.02 2.89
C GLU A 161 -0.04 31.03 1.75
N GLU A 162 -0.34 29.73 1.91
CA GLU A 162 -0.35 28.77 0.81
C GLU A 162 -1.31 29.21 -0.31
N LYS A 163 -2.52 29.65 0.01
CA LYS A 163 -3.46 30.20 -0.98
C LYS A 163 -2.90 31.44 -1.68
N ARG A 164 -2.16 32.31 -0.98
CA ARG A 164 -1.50 33.50 -1.55
C ARG A 164 -0.36 33.11 -2.49
N LEU A 165 0.45 32.12 -2.11
CA LEU A 165 1.53 31.58 -2.92
C LEU A 165 0.97 30.89 -4.17
N LEU A 166 -0.01 29.99 -4.03
CA LEU A 166 -0.69 29.33 -5.14
C LEU A 166 -1.41 30.31 -6.07
N ALA A 167 -2.00 31.39 -5.55
CA ALA A 167 -2.57 32.45 -6.37
C ALA A 167 -1.49 33.21 -7.15
N SER A 168 -0.34 33.50 -6.53
CA SER A 168 0.80 34.15 -7.20
C SER A 168 1.46 33.23 -8.24
N GLU A 169 1.50 31.93 -8.01
CA GLU A 169 1.93 30.93 -9.00
C GLU A 169 0.92 30.82 -10.15
N PHE A 170 -0.38 30.88 -9.86
CA PHE A 170 -1.43 30.90 -10.88
C PHE A 170 -1.41 32.18 -11.74
N GLU A 171 -1.11 33.35 -11.15
CA GLU A 171 -0.89 34.60 -11.89
C GLU A 171 0.44 34.61 -12.67
N ARG A 172 1.42 33.79 -12.29
CA ARG A 172 2.66 33.57 -13.04
C ARG A 172 2.52 32.60 -14.21
N LEU A 173 1.44 31.81 -14.27
CA LEU A 173 1.14 31.02 -15.46
C LEU A 173 0.78 31.99 -16.61
N PRO A 174 1.41 31.87 -17.79
CA PRO A 174 1.12 32.75 -18.91
C PRO A 174 -0.36 32.66 -19.27
N LYS A 175 -1.00 33.82 -19.47
CA LYS A 175 -2.42 33.89 -19.77
C LYS A 175 -2.73 33.13 -21.05
N LYS A 176 -3.93 32.57 -21.15
CA LYS A 176 -4.37 31.80 -22.32
C LYS A 176 -4.14 32.56 -23.63
N GLU A 177 -4.32 33.87 -23.63
CA GLU A 177 -4.06 34.79 -24.75
C GLU A 177 -2.59 34.84 -25.18
N GLU A 178 -1.63 34.72 -24.26
CA GLU A 178 -0.18 34.65 -24.58
C GLU A 178 0.22 33.27 -25.09
N ILE A 179 -0.41 32.21 -24.58
CA ILE A 179 -0.24 30.84 -25.08
C ILE A 179 -0.81 30.73 -26.49
N ASP A 180 -2.04 31.22 -26.72
CA ASP A 180 -2.70 31.25 -28.04
C ASP A 180 -1.91 32.11 -29.04
N LYS A 181 -1.23 33.17 -28.59
CA LYS A 181 -0.33 33.98 -29.41
C LYS A 181 0.94 33.19 -29.79
N LYS A 182 1.63 32.57 -28.83
CA LYS A 182 2.77 31.68 -29.11
C LYS A 182 2.40 30.51 -30.00
N ILE A 183 1.20 29.94 -29.84
CA ILE A 183 0.69 28.88 -30.73
C ILE A 183 0.52 29.43 -32.16
N LYS A 184 -0.01 30.64 -32.34
CA LYS A 184 -0.06 31.29 -33.66
C LYS A 184 1.33 31.52 -34.24
N ASP A 185 2.24 32.07 -33.45
CA ASP A 185 3.61 32.37 -33.88
C ASP A 185 4.34 31.07 -34.30
N TYR A 186 4.25 29.99 -33.50
CA TYR A 186 4.78 28.67 -33.86
C TYR A 186 4.06 28.03 -35.05
N THR A 187 2.75 28.26 -35.23
CA THR A 187 2.03 27.77 -36.42
C THR A 187 2.52 28.49 -37.69
N GLN A 188 2.86 29.78 -37.59
CA GLN A 188 3.47 30.53 -38.69
C GLN A 188 4.90 30.04 -38.97
N GLU A 189 5.76 29.86 -37.94
CA GLU A 189 7.09 29.26 -38.13
C GLU A 189 7.01 27.85 -38.76
N ILE A 190 6.03 27.03 -38.37
CA ILE A 190 5.83 25.69 -38.97
C ILE A 190 5.39 25.78 -40.44
N GLU A 191 4.53 26.72 -40.81
CA GLU A 191 4.15 26.95 -42.21
C GLU A 191 5.32 27.50 -43.05
N GLU A 192 6.12 28.42 -42.50
CA GLU A 192 7.34 28.93 -43.15
C GLU A 192 8.40 27.83 -43.33
N LEU A 193 8.65 27.01 -42.30
CA LEU A 193 9.55 25.85 -42.39
C LEU A 193 9.04 24.79 -43.37
N ARG A 194 7.73 24.59 -43.49
CA ARG A 194 7.14 23.72 -44.53
C ARG A 194 7.38 24.28 -45.93
N LEU A 195 7.30 25.59 -46.10
CA LEU A 195 7.59 26.25 -47.37
C LEU A 195 9.06 26.12 -47.75
N ASP A 196 9.98 26.34 -46.81
CA ASP A 196 11.43 26.16 -47.03
C ASP A 196 11.78 24.69 -47.29
N ILE A 197 11.23 23.73 -46.54
CA ILE A 197 11.38 22.29 -46.83
C ILE A 197 10.87 21.96 -48.23
N ALA A 198 9.75 22.52 -48.69
CA ALA A 198 9.24 22.31 -50.04
C ALA A 198 10.18 22.89 -51.11
N GLN A 199 10.76 24.08 -50.87
CA GLN A 199 11.77 24.68 -51.75
C GLN A 199 13.06 23.85 -51.78
N ARG A 200 13.58 23.42 -50.63
CA ARG A 200 14.77 22.55 -50.54
C ARG A 200 14.57 21.18 -51.17
N LEU A 201 13.38 20.59 -51.06
CA LEU A 201 13.02 19.37 -51.77
C LEU A 201 12.98 19.58 -53.28
N HIS A 202 12.54 20.75 -53.76
CA HIS A 202 12.57 21.11 -55.17
C HIS A 202 13.99 21.34 -55.69
N GLU A 203 14.83 22.08 -54.96
CA GLU A 203 16.26 22.25 -55.25
C GLU A 203 16.99 20.90 -55.28
N CYS A 204 16.78 20.04 -54.28
CA CYS A 204 17.38 18.69 -54.24
C CYS A 204 16.94 17.81 -55.41
N LYS A 205 15.73 18.03 -55.96
CA LYS A 205 15.25 17.35 -57.16
C LYS A 205 15.98 17.87 -58.40
N SER A 206 16.03 19.19 -58.59
CA SER A 206 16.75 19.84 -59.69
C SER A 206 18.24 19.48 -59.68
N LEU A 207 18.88 19.45 -58.51
CA LEU A 207 20.28 19.05 -58.34
C LEU A 207 20.51 17.55 -58.61
N LYS A 208 19.53 16.68 -58.31
CA LYS A 208 19.60 15.26 -58.70
C LYS A 208 19.44 15.06 -60.20
N ASP A 209 18.56 15.82 -60.85
CA ASP A 209 18.36 15.76 -62.31
C ASP A 209 19.58 16.35 -63.05
N GLU A 210 20.19 17.41 -62.52
CA GLU A 210 21.50 17.92 -62.95
C GLU A 210 22.65 16.92 -62.70
N GLN A 211 22.65 16.22 -61.56
CA GLN A 211 23.66 15.19 -61.28
C GLN A 211 23.49 13.99 -62.21
N GLY A 212 22.26 13.57 -62.51
CA GLY A 212 21.96 12.51 -63.47
C GLY A 212 22.42 12.88 -64.89
N THR A 213 22.20 14.12 -65.33
CA THR A 213 22.67 14.60 -66.64
C THR A 213 24.19 14.77 -66.69
N ARG A 214 24.84 15.27 -65.63
CA ARG A 214 26.32 15.30 -65.53
C ARG A 214 26.93 13.89 -65.48
N ASN A 215 26.32 12.95 -64.78
CA ASN A 215 26.76 11.55 -64.77
C ASN A 215 26.61 10.90 -66.16
N GLY A 216 25.48 11.10 -66.85
CA GLY A 216 25.30 10.61 -68.22
C GLY A 216 26.31 11.22 -69.20
N GLN A 217 26.70 12.48 -69.02
CA GLN A 217 27.80 13.10 -69.78
C GLN A 217 29.16 12.49 -69.42
N ALA A 218 29.42 12.21 -68.14
CA ALA A 218 30.64 11.56 -67.68
C ALA A 218 30.75 10.11 -68.18
N GLU A 219 29.65 9.35 -68.21
CA GLU A 219 29.57 8.01 -68.81
C GLU A 219 29.81 8.04 -70.32
N LEU A 220 29.29 9.05 -71.03
CA LEU A 220 29.55 9.23 -72.46
C LEU A 220 31.04 9.53 -72.72
N ILE A 221 31.62 10.46 -71.94
CA ILE A 221 33.05 10.79 -72.01
C ILE A 221 33.90 9.58 -71.65
N HIS A 222 33.52 8.80 -70.64
CA HIS A 222 34.23 7.58 -70.23
C HIS A 222 34.18 6.52 -71.34
N GLY A 223 33.02 6.27 -71.95
CA GLY A 223 32.89 5.33 -73.07
C GLY A 223 33.62 5.79 -74.34
N ASP A 224 33.80 7.09 -74.56
CA ASP A 224 34.66 7.61 -75.64
C ASP A 224 36.16 7.52 -75.27
N LEU A 225 36.51 7.62 -73.99
CA LEU A 225 37.87 7.42 -73.47
C LEU A 225 38.25 5.93 -73.56
N GLU A 226 37.36 4.99 -73.24
CA GLU A 226 37.54 3.55 -73.44
C GLU A 226 37.73 3.19 -74.93
N LYS A 227 37.03 3.87 -75.85
CA LYS A 227 37.26 3.70 -77.30
C LYS A 227 38.64 4.22 -77.71
N LEU A 228 39.04 5.39 -77.21
CA LEU A 228 40.37 5.96 -77.44
C LEU A 228 41.48 5.06 -76.88
N GLU A 229 41.32 4.49 -75.69
CA GLU A 229 42.23 3.50 -75.11
C GLU A 229 42.25 2.19 -75.93
N SER A 230 41.08 1.72 -76.40
CA SER A 230 40.98 0.55 -77.28
C SER A 230 41.73 0.76 -78.60
N ASP A 231 41.66 1.97 -79.18
CA ASP A 231 42.35 2.32 -80.43
C ASP A 231 43.84 2.63 -80.20
N GLU A 232 44.22 3.22 -79.07
CA GLU A 232 45.60 3.35 -78.64
C GLU A 232 46.23 1.96 -78.44
N GLN A 233 45.52 1.00 -77.85
CA GLN A 233 46.00 -0.37 -77.67
C GLN A 233 46.17 -1.09 -79.03
N LYS A 234 45.23 -0.92 -79.97
CA LYS A 234 45.38 -1.44 -81.35
C LYS A 234 46.55 -0.79 -82.12
N LEU A 235 46.93 0.44 -81.78
CA LEU A 235 48.10 1.13 -82.33
C LEU A 235 49.41 0.63 -81.66
N LYS A 236 49.40 0.42 -80.34
CA LYS A 236 50.49 -0.20 -79.57
C LYS A 236 50.77 -1.63 -80.05
N ASP A 237 49.73 -2.45 -80.27
CA ASP A 237 49.86 -3.83 -80.74
C ASP A 237 50.44 -3.94 -82.16
N LYS A 238 50.27 -2.90 -82.99
CA LYS A 238 50.93 -2.78 -84.30
C LYS A 238 52.39 -2.34 -84.20
N LEU A 239 52.77 -1.63 -83.14
CA LEU A 239 54.13 -1.18 -82.87
C LEU A 239 54.99 -2.26 -82.20
N VAL A 240 54.41 -3.02 -81.26
CA VAL A 240 55.10 -4.06 -80.46
C VAL A 240 55.48 -5.28 -81.31
N LYS A 241 54.74 -5.59 -82.38
CA LYS A 241 54.96 -6.74 -83.27
C LYS A 241 56.29 -6.76 -84.06
N ILE A 242 57.15 -5.74 -83.96
CA ILE A 242 58.37 -5.64 -84.78
C ILE A 242 59.68 -5.72 -83.97
N TYR A 243 59.68 -5.60 -82.62
CA TYR A 243 60.94 -5.35 -81.89
C TYR A 243 61.24 -6.05 -80.54
N GLY A 244 60.43 -6.99 -80.01
CA GLY A 244 60.54 -7.35 -78.57
C GLY A 244 60.38 -8.80 -78.07
N GLU A 245 60.27 -9.82 -78.91
CA GLU A 245 59.76 -11.15 -78.47
C GLU A 245 60.52 -11.89 -77.32
N PRO A 246 61.86 -11.91 -77.20
CA PRO A 246 62.52 -12.81 -76.25
C PRO A 246 62.57 -12.38 -74.77
N ALA A 247 62.47 -11.07 -74.46
CA ALA A 247 62.81 -10.56 -73.12
C ALA A 247 61.62 -10.35 -72.17
N HIS A 248 60.40 -10.24 -72.70
CA HIS A 248 59.20 -9.86 -71.93
C HIS A 248 58.65 -11.00 -71.06
N ILE A 249 58.77 -12.23 -71.53
CA ILE A 249 58.18 -13.44 -70.91
C ILE A 249 58.75 -13.69 -69.50
N SER A 250 60.05 -13.47 -69.30
CA SER A 250 60.72 -13.73 -68.01
C SER A 250 60.21 -12.83 -66.87
N LYS A 251 59.90 -11.55 -67.14
CA LYS A 251 59.41 -10.61 -66.13
C LYS A 251 57.95 -10.83 -65.73
N GLN A 252 57.11 -11.33 -66.64
CA GLN A 252 55.70 -11.60 -66.30
C GLN A 252 55.55 -12.82 -65.37
N CYS A 253 56.41 -13.83 -65.51
CA CYS A 253 56.43 -14.99 -64.61
C CYS A 253 56.74 -14.62 -63.14
N GLU A 254 57.58 -13.62 -62.88
CA GLU A 254 57.90 -13.18 -61.51
C GLU A 254 56.73 -12.43 -60.84
N LEU A 255 55.97 -11.64 -61.61
CA LEU A 255 54.85 -10.84 -61.09
C LEU A 255 53.68 -11.74 -60.64
N VAL A 256 53.33 -12.73 -61.46
CA VAL A 256 52.29 -13.73 -61.15
C VAL A 256 52.67 -14.55 -59.91
N ASN A 257 53.96 -14.91 -59.76
CA ASN A 257 54.48 -15.63 -58.59
C ASN A 257 54.54 -14.78 -57.29
N ARG A 258 54.30 -13.47 -57.34
CA ARG A 258 54.00 -12.67 -56.13
C ARG A 258 52.51 -12.70 -55.82
N GLN A 259 51.66 -12.42 -56.81
CA GLN A 259 50.20 -12.43 -56.65
C GLN A 259 49.65 -13.76 -56.10
N ILE A 260 50.20 -14.90 -56.53
CA ILE A 260 49.84 -16.23 -55.99
C ILE A 260 50.20 -16.36 -54.50
N ARG A 261 51.33 -15.80 -54.04
CA ARG A 261 51.71 -15.84 -52.63
C ARG A 261 50.81 -14.96 -51.77
N ASP A 262 50.52 -13.74 -52.22
CA ASP A 262 49.64 -12.80 -51.51
C ASP A 262 48.21 -13.37 -51.36
N LEU A 263 47.73 -14.11 -52.37
CA LEU A 263 46.44 -14.83 -52.32
C LEU A 263 46.46 -16.03 -51.38
N LEU A 264 47.54 -16.83 -51.36
CA LEU A 264 47.69 -17.95 -50.43
C LEU A 264 47.78 -17.48 -48.96
N GLU A 265 48.42 -16.34 -48.71
CA GLU A 265 48.51 -15.76 -47.37
C GLU A 265 47.15 -15.19 -46.90
N LYS A 266 46.41 -14.53 -47.78
CA LYS A 266 45.01 -14.14 -47.52
C LYS A 266 44.09 -15.35 -47.29
N ASN A 267 44.28 -16.45 -48.02
CA ASN A 267 43.46 -17.65 -47.83
C ASN A 267 43.69 -18.28 -46.45
N LYS A 268 44.96 -18.37 -46.00
CA LYS A 268 45.29 -18.82 -44.64
C LYS A 268 44.70 -17.91 -43.55
N LEU A 269 44.69 -16.59 -43.77
CA LEU A 269 44.08 -15.65 -42.83
C LEU A 269 42.55 -15.85 -42.76
N ASN A 270 41.90 -16.09 -43.89
CA ASN A 270 40.46 -16.40 -43.92
C ASN A 270 40.15 -17.75 -43.28
N GLU A 271 40.96 -18.79 -43.50
CA GLU A 271 40.83 -20.09 -42.82
C GLU A 271 40.95 -19.93 -41.29
N ALA A 272 41.91 -19.14 -40.81
CA ALA A 272 42.04 -18.82 -39.38
C ALA A 272 40.78 -18.11 -38.83
N ASN A 273 40.29 -17.07 -39.52
CA ASN A 273 39.08 -16.34 -39.12
C ASN A 273 37.84 -17.25 -39.07
N VAL A 274 37.69 -18.19 -40.01
CA VAL A 274 36.60 -19.19 -39.99
C VAL A 274 36.71 -20.09 -38.76
N THR A 275 37.90 -20.60 -38.44
CA THR A 275 38.08 -21.43 -37.24
C THR A 275 37.84 -20.68 -35.93
N GLU A 276 38.09 -19.36 -35.89
CA GLU A 276 37.78 -18.51 -34.73
C GLU A 276 36.26 -18.32 -34.57
N VAL A 277 35.54 -18.02 -35.67
CA VAL A 277 34.08 -17.89 -35.68
C VAL A 277 33.39 -19.21 -35.28
N ASP A 278 33.85 -20.36 -35.77
CA ASP A 278 33.34 -21.67 -35.36
C ASP A 278 33.57 -21.93 -33.86
N ALA A 279 34.74 -21.54 -33.33
CA ALA A 279 35.03 -21.66 -31.90
C ALA A 279 34.17 -20.72 -31.04
N GLU A 280 33.79 -19.53 -31.53
CA GLU A 280 32.83 -18.65 -30.87
C GLU A 280 31.40 -19.21 -30.93
N PHE A 281 30.96 -19.71 -32.09
CA PHE A 281 29.66 -20.34 -32.27
C PHE A 281 29.46 -21.51 -31.30
N MET A 282 30.46 -22.38 -31.14
CA MET A 282 30.42 -23.49 -30.19
C MET A 282 30.29 -23.03 -28.73
N LYS A 283 30.94 -21.91 -28.34
CA LYS A 283 30.75 -21.30 -27.01
C LYS A 283 29.31 -20.77 -26.82
N PHE A 284 28.72 -20.16 -27.86
CA PHE A 284 27.33 -19.72 -27.83
C PHE A 284 26.34 -20.89 -27.73
N CYS A 285 26.56 -22.00 -28.44
CA CYS A 285 25.76 -23.21 -28.31
C CYS A 285 25.78 -23.75 -26.87
N ALA A 286 26.97 -23.92 -26.28
CA ALA A 286 27.11 -24.38 -24.90
C ALA A 286 26.40 -23.44 -23.90
N LYS A 287 26.50 -22.12 -24.09
CA LYS A 287 25.81 -21.12 -23.25
C LYS A 287 24.28 -21.20 -23.38
N LYS A 288 23.77 -21.43 -24.59
CA LYS A 288 22.34 -21.62 -24.87
C LYS A 288 21.79 -22.87 -24.16
N ASP A 289 22.56 -23.97 -24.14
CA ASP A 289 22.14 -25.21 -23.46
C ASP A 289 22.14 -25.07 -21.93
N VAL A 290 23.10 -24.34 -21.33
CA VAL A 290 23.06 -23.98 -19.90
C VAL A 290 21.82 -23.14 -19.55
N LEU A 291 21.51 -22.12 -20.36
CA LEU A 291 20.32 -21.27 -20.16
C LEU A 291 18.99 -22.03 -20.30
N LEU A 292 18.95 -23.08 -21.13
CA LEU A 292 17.78 -23.97 -21.22
C LEU A 292 17.58 -24.78 -19.93
N ILE A 293 18.67 -25.30 -19.34
CA ILE A 293 18.62 -26.02 -18.06
C ILE A 293 18.19 -25.09 -16.91
N GLU A 294 18.74 -23.87 -16.85
CA GLU A 294 18.33 -22.86 -15.86
C GLU A 294 16.84 -22.49 -16.01
N LYS A 295 16.35 -22.33 -17.25
CA LYS A 295 14.93 -22.07 -17.53
C LYS A 295 14.03 -23.20 -17.02
N GLU A 296 14.39 -24.46 -17.22
CA GLU A 296 13.62 -25.60 -16.68
C GLU A 296 13.63 -25.66 -15.16
N GLN A 297 14.78 -25.36 -14.52
CA GLN A 297 14.88 -25.30 -13.06
C GLN A 297 14.01 -24.17 -12.49
N LEU A 298 14.03 -22.98 -13.12
CA LEU A 298 13.19 -21.85 -12.74
C LEU A 298 11.69 -22.16 -12.95
N ALA A 299 11.31 -22.85 -14.02
CA ALA A 299 9.93 -23.28 -14.25
C ALA A 299 9.44 -24.24 -13.15
N LYS A 300 10.25 -25.23 -12.78
CA LYS A 300 9.94 -26.16 -11.66
C LYS A 300 9.86 -25.42 -10.32
N ALA A 301 10.74 -24.45 -10.07
CA ALA A 301 10.69 -23.64 -8.85
C ALA A 301 9.45 -22.74 -8.78
N LEU A 302 9.00 -22.20 -9.91
CA LEU A 302 7.77 -21.41 -10.02
C LEU A 302 6.52 -22.26 -9.76
N GLU A 303 6.48 -23.48 -10.28
CA GLU A 303 5.34 -24.38 -10.07
C GLU A 303 5.25 -24.84 -8.60
N ASN A 304 6.38 -25.17 -7.97
CA ASN A 304 6.44 -25.45 -6.53
C ASN A 304 5.99 -24.25 -5.67
N GLN A 305 6.31 -23.02 -6.09
CA GLN A 305 5.82 -21.79 -5.42
C GLN A 305 4.31 -21.61 -5.57
N ARG A 306 3.71 -21.99 -6.71
CA ARG A 306 2.26 -21.94 -6.94
C ARG A 306 1.51 -22.93 -6.06
N ILE A 307 1.97 -24.19 -6.02
CA ILE A 307 1.38 -25.23 -5.16
C ILE A 307 1.38 -24.77 -3.69
N LEU A 308 2.52 -24.25 -3.21
CA LEU A 308 2.63 -23.72 -1.84
C LEU A 308 1.70 -22.51 -1.60
N TYR A 309 1.47 -21.67 -2.62
CA TYR A 309 0.53 -20.55 -2.51
C TYR A 309 -0.91 -21.04 -2.38
N GLU A 310 -1.34 -21.98 -3.22
CA GLU A 310 -2.68 -22.59 -3.14
C GLU A 310 -2.92 -23.31 -1.81
N GLU A 311 -1.91 -23.97 -1.24
CA GLU A 311 -1.99 -24.57 0.10
C GLU A 311 -2.21 -23.50 1.18
N LYS A 312 -1.50 -22.38 1.09
CA LYS A 312 -1.64 -21.27 2.04
C LYS A 312 -2.95 -20.50 1.88
N GLU A 313 -3.48 -20.40 0.67
CA GLU A 313 -4.81 -19.83 0.39
C GLU A 313 -5.91 -20.68 1.02
N LYS A 314 -5.85 -22.02 0.88
CA LYS A 314 -6.75 -22.98 1.54
C LYS A 314 -6.65 -22.91 3.08
N GLU A 315 -5.47 -22.69 3.64
CA GLU A 315 -5.26 -22.49 5.08
C GLU A 315 -5.89 -21.19 5.58
N VAL A 316 -5.78 -20.09 4.82
CA VAL A 316 -6.47 -18.82 5.13
C VAL A 316 -7.98 -18.99 5.09
N ASP A 317 -8.54 -19.67 4.08
CA ASP A 317 -9.97 -19.95 3.98
C ASP A 317 -10.52 -20.78 5.17
N LEU A 318 -9.72 -21.72 5.68
CA LEU A 318 -10.04 -22.48 6.89
C LEU A 318 -10.04 -21.57 8.12
N LEU A 319 -9.00 -20.76 8.30
CA LEU A 319 -8.90 -19.82 9.42
C LEU A 319 -10.01 -18.76 9.40
N MET A 320 -10.47 -18.30 8.23
CA MET A 320 -11.63 -17.41 8.12
C MET A 320 -12.91 -18.09 8.62
N LYS A 321 -13.17 -19.33 8.21
CA LYS A 321 -14.34 -20.10 8.68
C LYS A 321 -14.30 -20.35 10.19
N GLU A 322 -13.12 -20.61 10.75
CA GLU A 322 -12.95 -20.72 12.21
C GLU A 322 -13.19 -19.37 12.92
N CYS A 323 -12.74 -18.25 12.35
CA CYS A 323 -13.01 -16.92 12.87
C CYS A 323 -14.51 -16.58 12.86
N ASP A 324 -15.24 -16.96 11.80
CA ASP A 324 -16.68 -16.70 11.71
C ASP A 324 -17.48 -17.58 12.67
N LEU A 325 -17.14 -18.87 12.79
CA LEU A 325 -17.69 -19.76 13.85
C LEU A 325 -17.41 -19.22 15.27
N ALA A 326 -16.25 -18.59 15.50
CA ALA A 326 -15.94 -17.96 16.77
C ALA A 326 -16.79 -16.70 17.05
N LYS A 327 -17.10 -15.89 16.02
CA LYS A 327 -18.02 -14.74 16.12
C LYS A 327 -19.45 -15.19 16.41
N GLU A 328 -19.92 -16.25 15.77
CA GLU A 328 -21.25 -16.82 16.03
C GLU A 328 -21.39 -17.28 17.49
N ARG A 329 -20.43 -18.09 17.98
CA ARG A 329 -20.37 -18.49 19.40
C ARG A 329 -20.29 -17.29 20.36
N GLN A 330 -19.55 -16.24 19.99
CA GLN A 330 -19.50 -15.02 20.79
C GLN A 330 -20.87 -14.31 20.85
N ALA A 331 -21.61 -14.28 19.74
CA ALA A 331 -22.95 -13.71 19.68
C ALA A 331 -23.96 -14.53 20.53
N GLU A 332 -23.90 -15.86 20.48
CA GLU A 332 -24.70 -16.74 21.35
C GLU A 332 -24.42 -16.45 22.84
N LEU A 333 -23.15 -16.43 23.24
CA LEU A 333 -22.74 -16.15 24.62
C LEU A 333 -23.14 -14.74 25.11
N LEU A 334 -23.19 -13.75 24.21
CA LEU A 334 -23.70 -12.40 24.51
C LEU A 334 -25.24 -12.40 24.67
N GLY A 335 -25.95 -13.20 23.88
CA GLY A 335 -27.39 -13.46 24.04
C GLY A 335 -27.70 -14.11 25.39
N ASP A 336 -26.97 -15.16 25.75
CA ASP A 336 -27.08 -15.85 27.04
C ASP A 336 -26.77 -14.93 28.22
N ARG A 337 -25.70 -14.12 28.14
CA ARG A 337 -25.39 -13.11 29.16
C ARG A 337 -26.56 -12.15 29.35
N THR A 338 -27.15 -11.68 28.26
CA THR A 338 -28.31 -10.75 28.31
C THR A 338 -29.54 -11.42 28.92
N SER A 339 -29.80 -12.68 28.60
CA SER A 339 -30.86 -13.52 29.21
C SER A 339 -30.63 -13.71 30.72
N LEU A 340 -29.39 -13.99 31.13
CA LEU A 340 -29.00 -14.12 32.55
C LEU A 340 -29.11 -12.78 33.30
N ASP A 341 -28.70 -11.66 32.70
CA ASP A 341 -28.84 -10.32 33.30
C ASP A 341 -30.31 -9.95 33.51
N LEU A 342 -31.21 -10.31 32.58
CA LEU A 342 -32.66 -10.14 32.74
C LEU A 342 -33.20 -11.02 33.87
N LYS A 343 -32.79 -12.29 33.96
CA LYS A 343 -33.15 -13.20 35.07
C LYS A 343 -32.66 -12.67 36.42
N ILE A 344 -31.43 -12.15 36.50
CA ILE A 344 -30.86 -11.54 37.71
C ILE A 344 -31.64 -10.28 38.09
N LYS A 345 -32.04 -9.44 37.13
CA LYS A 345 -32.90 -8.27 37.39
C LYS A 345 -34.26 -8.69 37.94
N HIS A 346 -34.90 -9.71 37.37
CA HIS A 346 -36.17 -10.25 37.85
C HIS A 346 -36.05 -10.76 39.29
N VAL A 347 -35.08 -11.63 39.59
CA VAL A 347 -34.83 -12.16 40.94
C VAL A 347 -34.50 -11.05 41.95
N LYS A 348 -33.85 -9.95 41.53
CA LYS A 348 -33.63 -8.78 42.39
C LYS A 348 -34.93 -8.03 42.71
N VAL A 349 -35.85 -7.92 41.76
CA VAL A 349 -37.19 -7.36 41.98
C VAL A 349 -37.99 -8.26 42.91
N ASP A 350 -38.00 -9.57 42.67
CA ASP A 350 -38.74 -10.54 43.50
C ASP A 350 -38.20 -10.59 44.93
N LYS A 351 -36.88 -10.53 45.11
CA LYS A 351 -36.26 -10.39 46.44
C LYS A 351 -36.73 -9.12 47.15
N LYS A 352 -36.93 -8.02 46.43
CA LYS A 352 -37.43 -6.76 47.00
C LYS A 352 -38.91 -6.87 47.37
N THR A 353 -39.77 -7.42 46.51
CA THR A 353 -41.20 -7.58 46.79
C THR A 353 -41.44 -8.52 47.98
N GLU A 354 -40.68 -9.62 48.08
CA GLU A 354 -40.71 -10.52 49.24
C GLU A 354 -40.17 -9.87 50.52
N HIS A 355 -39.11 -9.05 50.43
CA HIS A 355 -38.63 -8.29 51.57
C HIS A 355 -39.67 -7.27 52.07
N ASP A 356 -40.32 -6.54 51.16
CA ASP A 356 -41.40 -5.60 51.47
C ASP A 356 -42.63 -6.33 52.04
N ALA A 357 -42.94 -7.54 51.55
CA ALA A 357 -44.01 -8.39 52.09
C ALA A 357 -43.69 -8.90 53.50
N HIS A 358 -42.45 -9.37 53.74
CA HIS A 358 -41.98 -9.76 55.07
C HIS A 358 -42.00 -8.56 56.05
N ALA A 359 -41.57 -7.38 55.61
CA ALA A 359 -41.60 -6.16 56.41
C ALA A 359 -43.04 -5.75 56.78
N ARG A 360 -44.02 -5.93 55.87
CA ARG A 360 -45.46 -5.76 56.19
C ARG A 360 -45.92 -6.76 57.24
N LYS A 361 -45.69 -8.06 57.04
CA LYS A 361 -46.06 -9.13 57.98
C LYS A 361 -45.42 -8.95 59.36
N LEU A 362 -44.19 -8.44 59.44
CA LEU A 362 -43.52 -8.15 60.70
C LEU A 362 -44.23 -7.02 61.48
N ARG A 363 -44.64 -5.94 60.77
CA ARG A 363 -45.42 -4.84 61.37
C ARG A 363 -46.81 -5.28 61.80
N GLU A 364 -47.46 -6.17 61.06
CA GLU A 364 -48.73 -6.80 61.44
C GLU A 364 -48.55 -7.63 62.72
N LYS A 365 -47.60 -8.57 62.74
CA LYS A 365 -47.24 -9.36 63.92
C LYS A 365 -46.92 -8.49 65.15
N ASP A 366 -46.25 -7.34 64.98
CA ASP A 366 -45.95 -6.41 66.08
C ASP A 366 -47.17 -5.58 66.53
N ARG A 367 -48.16 -5.34 65.66
CA ARG A 367 -49.47 -4.79 66.07
C ARG A 367 -50.26 -5.83 66.85
N ASP A 368 -50.34 -7.05 66.35
CA ASP A 368 -51.07 -8.15 66.99
C ASP A 368 -50.47 -8.50 68.35
N LEU A 369 -49.14 -8.49 68.48
CA LEU A 369 -48.45 -8.71 69.75
C LEU A 369 -48.70 -7.56 70.76
N LYS A 370 -48.90 -6.32 70.30
CA LYS A 370 -49.37 -5.21 71.15
C LYS A 370 -50.82 -5.37 71.57
N ILE A 371 -51.70 -5.87 70.69
CA ILE A 371 -53.10 -6.17 71.01
C ILE A 371 -53.18 -7.31 72.02
N LEU A 372 -52.43 -8.40 71.81
CA LEU A 372 -52.31 -9.52 72.73
C LEU A 372 -51.81 -9.08 74.12
N LYS A 373 -50.75 -8.28 74.19
CA LYS A 373 -50.26 -7.72 75.48
C LYS A 373 -51.31 -6.87 76.20
N LYS A 374 -52.15 -6.11 75.48
CA LYS A 374 -53.28 -5.41 76.10
C LYS A 374 -54.34 -6.39 76.62
N ALA A 375 -54.67 -7.42 75.85
CA ALA A 375 -55.61 -8.47 76.25
C ALA A 375 -55.10 -9.25 77.47
N ASP A 376 -53.81 -9.59 77.54
CA ASP A 376 -53.18 -10.25 78.70
C ASP A 376 -53.25 -9.39 79.97
N VAL A 377 -53.02 -8.07 79.84
CA VAL A 377 -53.16 -7.13 80.97
C VAL A 377 -54.62 -7.05 81.43
N HIS A 378 -55.59 -6.95 80.51
CA HIS A 378 -57.01 -7.00 80.85
C HIS A 378 -57.39 -8.33 81.52
N LEU A 379 -56.90 -9.45 81.00
CA LEU A 379 -57.15 -10.79 81.53
C LEU A 379 -56.53 -10.99 82.91
N LYS A 380 -55.37 -10.36 83.19
CA LYS A 380 -54.80 -10.29 84.54
C LYS A 380 -55.68 -9.47 85.48
N VAL A 381 -56.11 -8.26 85.09
CA VAL A 381 -57.04 -7.44 85.89
C VAL A 381 -58.34 -8.19 86.20
N MET A 382 -58.89 -8.93 85.24
CA MET A 382 -60.09 -9.76 85.47
C MET A 382 -59.83 -10.96 86.40
N LYS A 383 -58.64 -11.59 86.34
CA LYS A 383 -58.24 -12.63 87.30
C LYS A 383 -58.06 -12.09 88.71
N ASP A 384 -57.43 -10.93 88.85
CA ASP A 384 -57.24 -10.26 90.14
C ASP A 384 -58.59 -9.82 90.73
N GLY A 385 -59.52 -9.33 89.89
CA GLY A 385 -60.91 -9.05 90.26
C GLY A 385 -61.70 -10.30 90.68
N LEU A 386 -61.51 -11.44 90.00
CA LEU A 386 -62.10 -12.72 90.38
C LEU A 386 -61.55 -13.24 91.72
N ALA A 387 -60.25 -13.06 91.99
CA ALA A 387 -59.63 -13.40 93.27
C ALA A 387 -60.19 -12.51 94.40
N HIS A 388 -60.47 -11.24 94.12
CA HIS A 388 -61.13 -10.34 95.06
C HIS A 388 -62.58 -10.77 95.35
N THR A 389 -63.37 -11.13 94.33
CA THR A 389 -64.75 -11.62 94.54
C THR A 389 -64.80 -12.95 95.29
N LYS A 390 -63.84 -13.86 95.06
CA LYS A 390 -63.71 -15.08 95.87
C LYS A 390 -63.43 -14.79 97.34
N ASN A 391 -62.49 -13.88 97.65
CA ASN A 391 -62.23 -13.44 99.02
C ASN A 391 -63.46 -12.79 99.70
N ILE A 392 -64.36 -12.14 98.95
CA ILE A 392 -65.63 -11.63 99.48
C ILE A 392 -66.61 -12.78 99.74
N TYR A 393 -66.73 -13.73 98.79
CA TYR A 393 -67.57 -14.92 98.96
C TYR A 393 -67.17 -15.75 100.19
N ASP A 394 -65.87 -15.99 100.38
CA ASP A 394 -65.36 -16.76 101.52
C ASP A 394 -65.62 -16.05 102.87
N LYS A 395 -65.62 -14.71 102.90
CA LYS A 395 -66.04 -13.93 104.09
C LYS A 395 -67.54 -14.05 104.37
N ILE A 396 -68.38 -13.87 103.35
CA ILE A 396 -69.83 -14.01 103.49
C ILE A 396 -70.22 -15.43 103.93
N LYS A 397 -69.50 -16.45 103.45
CA LYS A 397 -69.69 -17.84 103.88
C LYS A 397 -69.43 -18.02 105.38
N ILE A 398 -68.35 -17.43 105.90
CA ILE A 398 -68.02 -17.46 107.34
C ILE A 398 -69.08 -16.71 108.16
N GLU A 399 -69.68 -15.64 107.63
CA GLU A 399 -70.77 -14.92 108.30
C GLU A 399 -72.11 -15.70 108.29
N VAL A 400 -72.34 -16.57 107.29
CA VAL A 400 -73.53 -17.44 107.21
C VAL A 400 -73.41 -18.66 108.13
N ASP A 401 -72.20 -19.21 108.32
CA ASP A 401 -71.97 -20.38 109.18
C ASP A 401 -72.02 -20.08 110.70
N LEU A 402 -72.26 -18.82 111.11
CA LEU A 402 -72.20 -18.35 112.51
C LEU A 402 -73.54 -17.87 113.12
N GLN A 403 -74.69 -18.24 112.56
CA GLN A 403 -76.02 -17.83 113.08
C GLN A 403 -76.83 -19.00 113.67
N PRO A 404 -77.38 -18.91 114.91
CA PRO A 404 -77.98 -20.06 115.59
C PRO A 404 -79.43 -20.36 115.17
N ARG A 405 -79.83 -21.64 115.29
CA ARG A 405 -81.23 -22.09 115.34
C ARG A 405 -81.45 -23.03 116.53
N ASP A 406 -82.13 -22.53 117.56
CA ASP A 406 -82.97 -23.36 118.43
C ASP A 406 -84.27 -23.72 117.65
N ASP A 407 -85.08 -24.72 118.02
CA ASP A 407 -85.25 -25.48 119.27
C ASP A 407 -85.80 -26.90 118.93
N GLY A 408 -86.06 -27.78 119.90
CA GLY A 408 -87.17 -28.76 119.74
C GLY A 408 -86.99 -30.25 120.09
N THR A 409 -86.25 -30.58 121.15
CA THR A 409 -86.59 -31.61 122.18
C THR A 409 -87.16 -33.03 121.87
N LEU A 410 -86.53 -34.01 122.56
CA LEU A 410 -87.11 -35.21 123.25
C LEU A 410 -87.62 -36.44 122.47
N MET A 411 -86.88 -37.57 122.61
CA MET A 411 -87.31 -38.73 123.43
C MET A 411 -86.19 -39.79 123.63
N GLU A 412 -86.33 -40.56 124.71
CA GLU A 412 -85.44 -41.60 125.28
C GLU A 412 -84.29 -41.08 126.17
N LYS A 413 -84.43 -40.95 127.50
CA LYS A 413 -85.36 -41.58 128.46
C LYS A 413 -85.45 -43.10 128.38
N ARG A 414 -84.29 -43.77 128.26
CA ARG A 414 -84.12 -45.15 128.75
C ARG A 414 -82.68 -45.44 129.22
N ARG A 415 -82.34 -44.98 130.44
CA ARG A 415 -81.67 -45.79 131.46
C ARG A 415 -81.60 -45.05 132.80
N GLU A 416 -82.66 -45.21 133.57
CA GLU A 416 -82.59 -45.16 135.03
C GLU A 416 -81.87 -46.44 135.49
N LEU A 417 -80.76 -46.25 136.22
CA LEU A 417 -79.92 -47.17 137.02
C LEU A 417 -78.57 -46.43 137.07
N GLN A 418 -78.23 -45.65 138.10
CA GLN A 418 -78.13 -46.13 139.48
C GLN A 418 -78.51 -45.04 140.51
N ARG A 419 -79.67 -45.19 141.17
CA ARG A 419 -79.94 -44.61 142.50
C ARG A 419 -80.20 -45.72 143.51
N GLU A 420 -79.13 -46.41 143.86
CA GLU A 420 -78.91 -47.08 145.14
C GLU A 420 -77.45 -46.73 145.45
N VAL A 421 -77.11 -46.01 146.53
CA VAL A 421 -77.56 -46.20 147.91
C VAL A 421 -77.84 -44.84 148.59
N ASP A 422 -79.11 -44.60 148.91
CA ASP A 422 -79.49 -44.03 150.21
C ASP A 422 -79.64 -45.20 151.21
N ILE A 423 -79.74 -44.91 152.51
CA ILE A 423 -79.98 -45.88 153.62
C ILE A 423 -78.74 -46.62 154.14
N ALA A 424 -77.84 -45.86 154.79
CA ALA A 424 -77.04 -46.37 155.91
C ALA A 424 -76.89 -45.34 157.05
N LYS A 425 -78.01 -45.12 157.77
CA LYS A 425 -78.10 -44.67 159.18
C LYS A 425 -77.76 -43.21 159.53
N ARG A 426 -78.82 -42.49 159.88
CA ARG A 426 -78.81 -41.36 160.83
C ARG A 426 -78.73 -41.88 162.29
N ALA A 427 -78.21 -41.03 163.19
CA ALA A 427 -78.80 -40.62 164.50
C ALA A 427 -78.15 -41.04 165.86
N PHE A 428 -78.04 -40.03 166.76
CA PHE A 428 -78.05 -40.04 168.25
C PHE A 428 -76.85 -40.64 169.06
N THR A 429 -76.49 -40.21 170.29
CA THR A 429 -76.17 -38.86 170.89
C THR A 429 -75.65 -38.95 172.35
N GLN A 430 -74.98 -37.88 172.86
CA GLN A 430 -74.88 -37.44 174.29
C GLN A 430 -74.08 -38.31 175.33
N GLN A 431 -73.63 -37.86 176.53
CA GLN A 431 -73.21 -36.53 177.09
C GLN A 431 -72.69 -36.63 178.59
N ASN A 432 -71.79 -35.70 179.02
CA ASN A 432 -71.56 -35.10 180.39
C ASN A 432 -70.60 -35.62 181.52
N SER A 433 -69.89 -34.63 182.11
CA SER A 433 -69.58 -34.35 183.56
C SER A 433 -68.25 -34.77 184.26
N LEU A 434 -67.90 -34.05 185.34
CA LEU A 434 -66.58 -33.92 186.02
C LEU A 434 -66.66 -34.33 187.54
N THR A 435 -65.71 -34.17 188.49
CA THR A 435 -64.42 -33.43 188.63
C THR A 435 -63.56 -33.99 189.80
N LEU A 436 -62.20 -34.01 189.72
CA LEU A 436 -61.29 -33.82 190.89
C LEU A 436 -59.79 -33.61 190.46
N HIS A 437 -59.36 -32.37 190.22
CA HIS A 437 -58.06 -32.08 189.53
C HIS A 437 -57.04 -31.21 190.32
N GLU A 438 -57.44 -30.57 191.42
CA GLU A 438 -56.80 -29.30 191.84
C GLU A 438 -55.55 -29.40 192.72
N LYS A 439 -54.99 -30.60 192.97
CA LYS A 439 -53.80 -30.76 193.86
C LYS A 439 -52.48 -31.13 193.17
N GLN A 440 -52.48 -31.37 191.85
CA GLN A 440 -51.26 -31.68 191.07
C GLN A 440 -50.87 -30.60 190.04
N VAL A 441 -51.69 -29.55 189.89
CA VAL A 441 -51.51 -28.55 188.82
C VAL A 441 -50.38 -27.56 189.14
N VAL A 442 -50.16 -27.24 190.41
CA VAL A 442 -49.20 -26.18 190.81
C VAL A 442 -47.74 -26.60 190.63
N GLU A 443 -47.36 -27.86 190.92
CA GLU A 443 -45.98 -28.33 190.71
C GLU A 443 -45.64 -28.58 189.23
N LYS A 444 -46.63 -28.93 188.39
CA LYS A 444 -46.41 -29.10 186.95
C LYS A 444 -46.26 -27.78 186.19
N GLY A 445 -46.86 -26.69 186.69
CA GLY A 445 -46.80 -25.38 186.05
C GLY A 445 -45.38 -24.85 185.88
N CYS A 446 -44.55 -24.94 186.92
CA CYS A 446 -43.17 -24.43 186.87
C CYS A 446 -42.24 -25.24 185.93
N GLN A 447 -42.49 -26.54 185.74
CA GLN A 447 -41.69 -27.36 184.82
C GLN A 447 -42.01 -27.09 183.34
N GLU A 448 -43.25 -26.70 183.04
CA GLU A 448 -43.67 -26.37 181.66
C GLU A 448 -43.13 -25.01 181.21
N GLU A 449 -42.99 -24.03 182.13
CA GLU A 449 -42.44 -22.71 181.81
C GLU A 449 -40.97 -22.78 181.35
N ASP A 450 -40.11 -23.51 182.08
CA ASP A 450 -38.72 -23.73 181.69
C ASP A 450 -38.62 -24.45 180.33
N ARG A 451 -39.51 -25.42 180.04
CA ARG A 451 -39.55 -26.07 178.72
C ARG A 451 -39.92 -25.09 177.60
N LEU A 452 -40.91 -24.23 177.82
CA LEU A 452 -41.36 -23.23 176.86
C LEU A 452 -40.29 -22.15 176.61
N LEU A 453 -39.48 -21.80 177.61
CA LEU A 453 -38.33 -20.91 177.43
C LEU A 453 -37.23 -21.55 176.56
N CYS A 454 -36.95 -22.84 176.74
CA CYS A 454 -36.06 -23.58 175.86
C CYS A 454 -36.60 -23.68 174.42
N GLU A 455 -37.88 -23.98 174.24
CA GLU A 455 -38.55 -23.99 172.92
C GLU A 455 -38.50 -22.60 172.25
N GLN A 456 -38.72 -21.50 173.00
CA GLN A 456 -38.56 -20.15 172.46
C GLN A 456 -37.12 -19.87 172.00
N GLY A 457 -36.13 -20.35 172.75
CA GLY A 457 -34.72 -20.28 172.36
C GLY A 457 -34.44 -21.00 171.04
N GLN A 458 -34.95 -22.22 170.90
CA GLN A 458 -34.80 -23.02 169.67
C GLN A 458 -35.49 -22.35 168.47
N LEU A 459 -36.73 -21.90 168.62
CA LEU A 459 -37.48 -21.22 167.55
C LEU A 459 -36.79 -19.92 167.09
N ARG A 460 -36.08 -19.21 167.97
CA ARG A 460 -35.28 -18.04 167.55
C ARG A 460 -34.08 -18.45 166.68
N ILE A 461 -33.44 -19.58 166.96
CA ILE A 461 -32.35 -20.11 166.12
C ILE A 461 -32.91 -20.51 164.75
N ASP A 462 -34.02 -21.25 164.73
CA ASP A 462 -34.67 -21.69 163.50
C ASP A 462 -35.10 -20.50 162.61
N VAL A 463 -35.60 -19.41 163.21
CA VAL A 463 -35.94 -18.17 162.49
C VAL A 463 -34.71 -17.50 161.87
N ILE A 464 -33.57 -17.51 162.57
CA ILE A 464 -32.30 -16.96 162.04
C ILE A 464 -31.79 -17.83 160.87
N ASP A 465 -31.82 -19.15 161.00
CA ASP A 465 -31.36 -20.07 159.95
C ASP A 465 -32.29 -20.07 158.73
N LEU A 466 -33.61 -19.99 158.92
CA LEU A 466 -34.58 -19.81 157.83
C LEU A 466 -34.41 -18.45 157.14
N SER A 467 -34.13 -17.39 157.88
CA SER A 467 -33.83 -16.06 157.30
C SER A 467 -32.54 -16.11 156.46
N ARG A 468 -31.50 -16.78 156.96
CA ARG A 468 -30.23 -16.99 156.24
C ARG A 468 -30.43 -17.82 154.97
N LEU A 469 -31.21 -18.90 155.04
CA LEU A 469 -31.54 -19.72 153.88
C LEU A 469 -32.36 -18.95 152.84
N SER A 470 -33.31 -18.11 153.28
CA SER A 470 -34.09 -17.22 152.42
C SER A 470 -33.20 -16.21 151.68
N GLN A 471 -32.22 -15.61 152.38
CA GLN A 471 -31.24 -14.73 151.75
C GLN A 471 -30.41 -15.48 150.69
N ILE A 472 -29.84 -16.64 151.03
CA ILE A 472 -29.07 -17.48 150.09
C ILE A 472 -29.90 -17.84 148.84
N LYS A 473 -31.19 -18.16 149.01
CA LYS A 473 -32.08 -18.48 147.88
C LYS A 473 -32.49 -17.25 147.05
N THR A 474 -32.52 -16.08 147.66
CA THR A 474 -32.69 -14.80 146.96
C THR A 474 -31.43 -14.48 146.13
N ASP A 475 -30.25 -14.58 146.73
CA ASP A 475 -28.96 -14.37 146.05
C ASP A 475 -28.73 -15.36 144.89
N GLU A 476 -29.05 -16.65 145.09
CA GLU A 476 -29.03 -17.67 144.03
C GLU A 476 -29.97 -17.33 142.86
N ARG A 477 -31.18 -16.83 143.17
CA ARG A 477 -32.18 -16.45 142.16
C ARG A 477 -31.71 -15.23 141.36
N GLU A 478 -31.21 -14.20 142.04
CA GLU A 478 -30.65 -13.04 141.36
C GLU A 478 -29.43 -13.41 140.51
N GLN A 479 -28.54 -14.27 141.01
CA GLN A 479 -27.37 -14.69 140.27
C GLN A 479 -27.76 -15.45 139.00
N LYS A 480 -28.69 -16.39 139.10
CA LYS A 480 -29.25 -17.11 137.94
C LYS A 480 -29.95 -16.16 136.96
N ALA A 481 -30.66 -15.14 137.43
CA ALA A 481 -31.27 -14.13 136.56
C ALA A 481 -30.22 -13.28 135.83
N ARG A 482 -29.16 -12.85 136.52
CA ARG A 482 -28.02 -12.12 135.93
C ARG A 482 -27.30 -12.97 134.88
N ASP A 483 -27.09 -14.26 135.15
CA ASP A 483 -26.38 -15.15 134.22
C ASP A 483 -27.27 -15.59 133.04
N PHE A 484 -28.59 -15.72 133.24
CA PHE A 484 -29.57 -15.84 132.15
C PHE A 484 -29.52 -14.62 131.23
N LEU A 485 -29.62 -13.39 131.77
CA LEU A 485 -29.59 -12.16 130.97
C LEU A 485 -28.28 -12.02 130.18
N LYS A 486 -27.13 -12.38 130.78
CA LYS A 486 -25.83 -12.43 130.07
C LYS A 486 -25.82 -13.47 128.95
N ALA A 487 -26.44 -14.63 129.14
CA ALA A 487 -26.54 -15.66 128.11
C ALA A 487 -27.47 -15.23 126.97
N GLU A 488 -28.62 -14.62 127.28
CA GLU A 488 -29.58 -14.06 126.34
C GLU A 488 -28.96 -12.94 125.49
N LEU A 489 -28.25 -11.98 126.11
CA LEU A 489 -27.48 -10.95 125.40
C LEU A 489 -26.41 -11.54 124.47
N ARG A 490 -25.69 -12.58 124.90
CA ARG A 490 -24.70 -13.28 124.06
C ARG A 490 -25.37 -14.01 122.89
N TYR A 491 -26.52 -14.64 123.11
CA TYR A 491 -27.30 -15.33 122.09
C TYR A 491 -27.83 -14.35 121.02
N HIS A 492 -28.42 -13.23 121.44
CA HIS A 492 -28.86 -12.19 120.50
C HIS A 492 -27.71 -11.62 119.68
N LYS A 493 -26.58 -11.31 120.32
CA LYS A 493 -25.37 -10.87 119.60
C LYS A 493 -24.87 -11.92 118.60
N ALA A 494 -24.86 -13.20 118.97
CA ALA A 494 -24.47 -14.28 118.06
C ALA A 494 -25.44 -14.43 116.86
N ILE A 495 -26.74 -14.15 117.03
CA ILE A 495 -27.71 -14.10 115.93
C ILE A 495 -27.46 -12.90 115.00
N GLU A 496 -27.14 -11.74 115.54
CA GLU A 496 -26.81 -10.55 114.73
C GLU A 496 -25.50 -10.76 113.96
N ASP A 497 -24.47 -11.28 114.62
CA ASP A 497 -23.22 -11.67 113.98
C ASP A 497 -23.47 -12.73 112.89
N LEU A 498 -24.31 -13.75 113.13
CA LEU A 498 -24.69 -14.74 112.11
C LEU A 498 -25.36 -14.09 110.89
N LYS A 499 -26.38 -13.24 111.11
CA LYS A 499 -27.09 -12.53 110.03
C LYS A 499 -26.17 -11.64 109.19
N THR A 500 -25.23 -10.93 109.82
CA THR A 500 -24.26 -10.11 109.07
C THR A 500 -23.29 -10.96 108.25
N LYS A 501 -22.89 -12.14 108.75
CA LYS A 501 -22.09 -13.11 107.98
C LYS A 501 -22.89 -13.74 106.84
N GLU A 502 -24.15 -14.11 107.05
CA GLU A 502 -25.04 -14.63 106.00
C GLU A 502 -25.23 -13.62 104.87
N LEU A 503 -25.49 -12.34 105.17
CA LEU A 503 -25.55 -11.28 104.17
C LEU A 503 -24.22 -11.12 103.41
N SER A 504 -23.08 -11.14 104.12
CA SER A 504 -21.76 -11.08 103.49
C SER A 504 -21.48 -12.28 102.56
N ILE A 505 -21.92 -13.49 102.94
CA ILE A 505 -21.83 -14.69 102.11
C ILE A 505 -22.70 -14.54 100.86
N GLN A 506 -23.94 -14.05 100.99
CA GLN A 506 -24.83 -13.82 99.85
C GLN A 506 -24.25 -12.78 98.86
N ASP A 507 -23.68 -11.68 99.36
CA ASP A 507 -23.08 -10.66 98.50
C ASP A 507 -21.78 -11.13 97.83
N ASN A 508 -20.97 -11.94 98.52
CA ASN A 508 -19.81 -12.57 97.90
C ASN A 508 -20.20 -13.64 96.87
N ALA A 509 -21.28 -14.39 97.10
CA ALA A 509 -21.84 -15.32 96.11
C ALA A 509 -22.34 -14.57 94.86
N LYS A 510 -23.07 -13.45 95.01
CA LYS A 510 -23.47 -12.59 93.87
C LYS A 510 -22.26 -12.10 93.08
N LYS A 511 -21.21 -11.62 93.77
CA LYS A 511 -19.95 -11.18 93.12
C LYS A 511 -19.26 -12.31 92.38
N LEU A 512 -19.23 -13.53 92.93
CA LEU A 512 -18.67 -14.70 92.27
C LEU A 512 -19.42 -15.01 90.97
N THR A 513 -20.76 -15.06 91.01
CA THR A 513 -21.60 -15.27 89.82
C THR A 513 -21.41 -14.16 88.78
N GLU A 514 -21.27 -12.90 89.21
CA GLU A 514 -21.00 -11.80 88.29
C GLU A 514 -19.63 -11.93 87.61
N VAL A 515 -18.58 -12.27 88.37
CA VAL A 515 -17.23 -12.49 87.84
C VAL A 515 -17.20 -13.70 86.89
N GLN A 516 -17.90 -14.79 87.22
CA GLN A 516 -18.06 -15.94 86.32
C GLN A 516 -18.75 -15.53 85.01
N ARG A 517 -19.86 -14.79 85.07
CA ARG A 517 -20.56 -14.28 83.89
C ARG A 517 -19.67 -13.37 83.03
N ARG A 518 -18.90 -12.47 83.66
CA ARG A 518 -17.91 -11.63 82.97
C ARG A 518 -16.82 -12.48 82.29
N LEU A 519 -16.35 -13.55 82.94
CA LEU A 519 -15.32 -14.43 82.39
C LEU A 519 -15.84 -15.26 81.20
N GLU A 520 -17.09 -15.72 81.24
CA GLU A 520 -17.75 -16.31 80.07
C GLU A 520 -17.92 -15.32 78.91
N ASP A 521 -18.30 -14.07 79.20
CA ASP A 521 -18.43 -13.03 78.18
C ASP A 521 -17.07 -12.71 77.54
N PHE A 522 -15.98 -12.67 78.33
CA PHE A 522 -14.62 -12.52 77.81
C PHE A 522 -14.16 -13.74 76.99
N ALA A 523 -14.53 -14.96 77.37
CA ALA A 523 -14.22 -16.16 76.58
C ALA A 523 -14.92 -16.11 75.20
N LYS A 524 -16.21 -15.76 75.17
CA LYS A 524 -16.98 -15.56 73.93
C LYS A 524 -16.35 -14.47 73.05
N LEU A 525 -15.95 -13.34 73.65
CA LEU A 525 -15.29 -12.24 72.93
C LEU A 525 -13.93 -12.66 72.37
N TYR A 526 -13.14 -13.43 73.12
CA TYR A 526 -11.87 -13.99 72.65
C TYR A 526 -12.07 -14.92 71.45
N ASP A 527 -13.07 -15.80 71.47
CA ASP A 527 -13.38 -16.67 70.34
C ASP A 527 -13.83 -15.89 69.09
N ILE A 528 -14.61 -14.81 69.25
CA ILE A 528 -14.95 -13.89 68.15
C ILE A 528 -13.67 -13.27 67.56
N ILE A 529 -12.82 -12.64 68.39
CA ILE A 529 -11.58 -12.00 67.95
C ILE A 529 -10.63 -13.01 67.29
N LYS A 530 -10.54 -14.24 67.81
CA LYS A 530 -9.75 -15.33 67.25
C LYS A 530 -10.28 -15.76 65.87
N ASN A 531 -11.59 -15.86 65.70
CA ASN A 531 -12.21 -16.17 64.42
C ASN A 531 -12.03 -15.04 63.40
N GLU A 532 -12.14 -13.77 63.83
CA GLU A 532 -11.85 -12.60 62.98
C GLU A 532 -10.37 -12.55 62.58
N ARG A 533 -9.44 -12.77 63.51
CA ARG A 533 -8.01 -12.90 63.21
C ARG A 533 -7.75 -13.98 62.16
N ASN A 534 -8.32 -15.17 62.33
CA ASN A 534 -8.16 -16.28 61.38
C ASN A 534 -8.75 -15.92 59.99
N LYS A 535 -9.90 -15.24 59.96
CA LYS A 535 -10.51 -14.73 58.72
C LYS A 535 -9.60 -13.71 58.02
N CYS A 536 -9.02 -12.77 58.77
CA CYS A 536 -8.08 -11.79 58.24
C CYS A 536 -6.80 -12.45 57.71
N VAL A 537 -6.23 -13.44 58.43
CA VAL A 537 -5.07 -14.21 57.96
C VAL A 537 -5.39 -14.95 56.66
N ASN A 538 -6.55 -15.62 56.57
CA ASN A 538 -6.97 -16.31 55.33
C ASN A 538 -7.18 -15.34 54.16
N LEU A 539 -7.74 -14.15 54.42
CA LEU A 539 -7.89 -13.10 53.41
C LEU A 539 -6.54 -12.54 52.94
N ILE A 540 -5.60 -12.31 53.85
CA ILE A 540 -4.22 -11.91 53.53
C ILE A 540 -3.55 -12.98 52.67
N GLN A 541 -3.55 -14.25 53.10
CA GLN A 541 -2.95 -15.35 52.35
C GLN A 541 -3.56 -15.48 50.94
N THR A 542 -4.89 -15.41 50.82
CA THR A 542 -5.58 -15.44 49.52
C THR A 542 -5.20 -14.25 48.64
N SER A 543 -5.06 -13.06 49.23
CA SER A 543 -4.66 -11.84 48.52
C SER A 543 -3.21 -11.93 48.04
N THR A 544 -2.29 -12.37 48.90
CA THR A 544 -0.87 -12.58 48.57
C THR A 544 -0.69 -13.63 47.48
N GLN A 545 -1.43 -14.75 47.55
CA GLN A 545 -1.41 -15.76 46.49
C GLN A 545 -1.90 -15.19 45.15
N ARG A 546 -3.06 -14.50 45.12
CA ARG A 546 -3.55 -13.86 43.89
C ARG A 546 -2.58 -12.81 43.35
N ALA A 547 -1.89 -12.07 44.21
CA ALA A 547 -0.88 -11.11 43.80
C ALA A 547 0.32 -11.80 43.12
N ALA A 548 0.78 -12.93 43.66
CA ALA A 548 1.83 -13.73 43.03
C ALA A 548 1.40 -14.33 41.68
N GLU A 549 0.20 -14.91 41.60
CA GLU A 549 -0.40 -15.43 40.36
C GLU A 549 -0.55 -14.33 39.29
N MET A 550 -0.89 -13.09 39.69
CA MET A 550 -0.96 -11.95 38.77
C MET A 550 0.42 -11.47 38.33
N GLN A 551 1.43 -11.46 39.22
CA GLN A 551 2.82 -11.16 38.83
C GLN A 551 3.38 -12.18 37.83
N GLU A 552 3.06 -13.46 38.00
CA GLU A 552 3.45 -14.51 37.06
C GLU A 552 2.76 -14.34 35.69
N LYS A 553 1.44 -14.06 35.68
CA LYS A 553 0.72 -13.71 34.45
C LYS A 553 1.30 -12.49 33.74
N ILE A 554 1.69 -11.45 34.47
CA ILE A 554 2.34 -10.26 33.90
C ILE A 554 3.67 -10.64 33.24
N LYS A 555 4.50 -11.49 33.86
CA LYS A 555 5.75 -11.98 33.26
C LYS A 555 5.53 -12.80 31.99
N ILE A 556 4.51 -13.68 31.98
CA ILE A 556 4.15 -14.46 30.79
C ILE A 556 3.75 -13.54 29.64
N LEU A 557 2.88 -12.56 29.90
CA LEU A 557 2.44 -11.58 28.90
C LEU A 557 3.59 -10.67 28.43
N GLN A 558 4.52 -10.31 29.30
CA GLN A 558 5.73 -9.56 28.92
C GLN A 558 6.60 -10.38 27.94
N ASN A 559 6.87 -11.65 28.24
CA ASN A 559 7.60 -12.54 27.34
C ASN A 559 6.87 -12.71 25.99
N GLU A 560 5.54 -12.85 26.01
CA GLU A 560 4.73 -12.97 24.79
C GLU A 560 4.79 -11.68 23.94
N ILE A 561 4.75 -10.50 24.57
CA ILE A 561 4.98 -9.21 23.89
C ILE A 561 6.38 -9.14 23.27
N GLU A 562 7.42 -9.64 23.94
CA GLU A 562 8.80 -9.67 23.39
C GLU A 562 8.94 -10.63 22.20
N ILE A 563 8.32 -11.81 22.28
CA ILE A 563 8.27 -12.79 21.18
C ILE A 563 7.55 -12.17 19.98
N LEU A 564 6.38 -11.55 20.19
CA LEU A 564 5.61 -10.89 19.13
C LEU A 564 6.36 -9.70 18.52
N ARG A 565 7.04 -8.87 19.32
CA ARG A 565 7.91 -7.79 18.83
C ARG A 565 9.07 -8.32 17.98
N THR A 566 9.69 -9.42 18.40
CA THR A 566 10.80 -10.06 17.67
C THR A 566 10.31 -10.64 16.34
N ALA A 567 9.14 -11.30 16.36
CA ALA A 567 8.51 -11.84 15.16
C ALA A 567 8.10 -10.73 14.17
N ALA A 568 7.51 -9.63 14.65
CA ALA A 568 7.18 -8.46 13.85
C ALA A 568 8.42 -7.85 13.19
N ALA A 569 9.48 -7.59 13.96
CA ALA A 569 10.74 -7.06 13.43
C ALA A 569 11.40 -8.00 12.41
N ALA A 570 11.28 -9.32 12.58
CA ALA A 570 11.73 -10.29 11.59
C ALA A 570 10.90 -10.25 10.29
N LYS A 571 9.58 -10.10 10.40
CA LYS A 571 8.67 -9.93 9.25
C LYS A 571 8.91 -8.62 8.51
N ASP A 572 9.12 -7.51 9.22
CA ASP A 572 9.49 -6.23 8.60
C ASP A 572 10.80 -6.33 7.81
N ARG A 573 11.83 -6.97 8.37
CA ARG A 573 13.09 -7.23 7.64
C ARG A 573 12.89 -8.08 6.38
N GLN A 574 12.02 -9.10 6.45
CA GLN A 574 11.66 -9.91 5.27
C GLN A 574 10.90 -9.08 4.22
N TYR A 575 9.94 -8.26 4.65
CA TYR A 575 9.16 -7.37 3.78
C TYR A 575 10.03 -6.32 3.10
N GLN A 576 10.92 -5.63 3.83
CA GLN A 576 11.85 -4.67 3.24
C GLN A 576 12.80 -5.33 2.21
N LYS A 577 13.29 -6.53 2.50
CA LYS A 577 14.10 -7.32 1.55
C LYS A 577 13.31 -7.72 0.30
N ALA A 578 12.03 -8.05 0.44
CA ALA A 578 11.15 -8.34 -0.70
C ALA A 578 10.84 -7.07 -1.52
N LYS A 579 10.56 -5.94 -0.86
CA LYS A 579 10.32 -4.63 -1.48
C LYS A 579 11.52 -4.16 -2.30
N LEU A 580 12.74 -4.26 -1.76
CA LEU A 580 13.97 -3.95 -2.48
C LEU A 580 14.19 -4.87 -3.69
N LYS A 581 13.97 -6.18 -3.54
CA LYS A 581 14.03 -7.12 -4.67
C LYS A 581 13.03 -6.77 -5.77
N HIS A 582 11.79 -6.41 -5.41
CA HIS A 582 10.76 -6.02 -6.37
C HIS A 582 11.12 -4.72 -7.09
N SER A 583 11.59 -3.70 -6.35
CA SER A 583 12.09 -2.43 -6.92
C SER A 583 13.21 -2.67 -7.93
N ASN A 584 14.21 -3.50 -7.58
CA ASN A 584 15.30 -3.84 -8.50
C ASN A 584 14.80 -4.62 -9.73
N ALA A 585 13.86 -5.56 -9.55
CA ALA A 585 13.27 -6.30 -10.66
C ALA A 585 12.47 -5.39 -11.62
N VAL A 586 11.78 -4.37 -11.11
CA VAL A 586 11.11 -3.33 -11.92
C VAL A 586 12.13 -2.55 -12.74
N VAL A 587 13.21 -2.07 -12.13
CA VAL A 587 14.28 -1.34 -12.85
C VAL A 587 14.92 -2.20 -13.94
N ILE A 588 15.21 -3.48 -13.66
CA ILE A 588 15.77 -4.43 -14.65
C ILE A 588 14.77 -4.74 -15.77
N ARG A 589 13.48 -4.91 -15.45
CA ARG A 589 12.42 -5.11 -16.46
C ARG A 589 12.34 -3.92 -17.40
N ASP A 590 12.41 -2.70 -16.88
CA ASP A 590 12.24 -1.48 -17.66
C ASP A 590 13.49 -1.16 -18.50
N SER A 591 14.70 -1.47 -18.01
CA SER A 591 15.91 -1.41 -18.83
C SER A 591 15.91 -2.45 -19.96
N LEU A 592 15.48 -3.69 -19.68
CA LEU A 592 15.33 -4.74 -20.71
C LEU A 592 14.25 -4.39 -21.73
N ARG A 593 13.12 -3.79 -21.33
CA ARG A 593 12.10 -3.28 -22.26
C ARG A 593 12.66 -2.21 -23.18
N ASN A 594 13.39 -1.23 -22.63
CA ASN A 594 14.01 -0.19 -23.44
C ASN A 594 15.02 -0.77 -24.43
N GLU A 595 15.78 -1.79 -24.03
CA GLU A 595 16.73 -2.45 -24.93
C GLU A 595 16.00 -3.24 -26.04
N VAL A 596 14.94 -4.00 -25.70
CA VAL A 596 14.08 -4.67 -26.70
C VAL A 596 13.50 -3.67 -27.70
N SER A 597 13.01 -2.50 -27.26
CA SER A 597 12.49 -1.47 -28.16
C SER A 597 13.57 -0.91 -29.11
N LYS A 598 14.80 -0.67 -28.64
CA LYS A 598 15.91 -0.26 -29.53
C LYS A 598 16.26 -1.32 -30.56
N GLN A 599 16.37 -2.58 -30.13
CA GLN A 599 16.69 -3.69 -31.03
C GLN A 599 15.57 -3.91 -32.07
N GLN A 600 14.31 -3.67 -31.69
CA GLN A 600 13.19 -3.69 -32.63
C GLN A 600 13.29 -2.57 -33.67
N ILE A 601 13.57 -1.32 -33.27
CA ILE A 601 13.76 -0.19 -34.20
C ILE A 601 14.91 -0.50 -35.18
N SER A 602 16.06 -0.96 -34.68
CA SER A 602 17.20 -1.32 -35.55
C SER A 602 16.89 -2.48 -36.51
N ALA A 603 16.08 -3.45 -36.09
CA ALA A 603 15.61 -4.53 -36.97
C ALA A 603 14.58 -4.05 -38.02
N GLU A 604 13.79 -3.02 -37.71
CA GLU A 604 12.88 -2.36 -38.65
C GLU A 604 13.67 -1.52 -39.68
N GLU A 605 14.67 -0.75 -39.25
CA GLU A 605 15.61 -0.03 -40.13
C GLU A 605 16.36 -0.99 -41.07
N LEU A 606 16.89 -2.10 -40.57
CA LEU A 606 17.56 -3.13 -41.37
C LEU A 606 16.60 -3.78 -42.39
N ARG A 607 15.34 -4.03 -42.03
CA ARG A 607 14.33 -4.51 -42.98
C ARG A 607 14.03 -3.49 -44.07
N GLU A 608 13.93 -2.21 -43.72
CA GLU A 608 13.71 -1.17 -44.73
C GLU A 608 14.89 -1.09 -45.70
N GLN A 609 16.13 -1.14 -45.20
CA GLN A 609 17.32 -1.21 -46.05
C GLN A 609 17.33 -2.45 -46.95
N MET A 610 16.93 -3.62 -46.44
CA MET A 610 16.82 -4.84 -47.26
C MET A 610 15.77 -4.69 -48.37
N GLU A 611 14.61 -4.10 -48.10
CA GLU A 611 13.56 -3.93 -49.11
C GLU A 611 13.94 -2.82 -50.13
N GLN A 612 14.63 -1.76 -49.70
CA GLN A 612 15.24 -0.77 -50.60
C GLN A 612 16.28 -1.41 -51.53
N GLN A 613 17.16 -2.28 -51.00
CA GLN A 613 18.13 -3.03 -51.81
C GLN A 613 17.43 -4.01 -52.77
N ARG A 614 16.37 -4.68 -52.34
CA ARG A 614 15.56 -5.58 -53.18
C ARG A 614 14.90 -4.85 -54.35
N LEU A 615 14.36 -3.66 -54.11
CA LEU A 615 13.82 -2.77 -55.15
C LEU A 615 14.91 -2.29 -56.12
N ALA A 616 16.13 -2.02 -55.64
CA ALA A 616 17.26 -1.67 -56.48
C ALA A 616 17.69 -2.86 -57.37
N ILE A 617 17.78 -4.06 -56.80
CA ILE A 617 18.08 -5.30 -57.55
C ILE A 617 17.01 -5.53 -58.64
N SER A 618 15.72 -5.38 -58.32
CA SER A 618 14.64 -5.53 -59.32
C SER A 618 14.82 -4.55 -60.49
N LYS A 619 15.10 -3.27 -60.22
CA LYS A 619 15.32 -2.25 -61.27
C LYS A 619 16.54 -2.56 -62.15
N LEU A 620 17.64 -3.01 -61.54
CA LEU A 620 18.83 -3.42 -62.28
C LEU A 620 18.55 -4.65 -63.15
N ASN A 621 17.77 -5.61 -62.64
CA ASN A 621 17.35 -6.78 -63.41
C ASN A 621 16.44 -6.41 -64.60
N ASP A 622 15.51 -5.48 -64.41
CA ASP A 622 14.67 -4.94 -65.49
C ASP A 622 15.50 -4.19 -66.56
N MET A 623 16.56 -3.49 -66.15
CA MET A 623 17.51 -2.85 -67.07
C MET A 623 18.34 -3.89 -67.84
N ILE A 624 18.81 -4.95 -67.19
CA ILE A 624 19.55 -6.05 -67.83
C ILE A 624 18.65 -6.74 -68.87
N ASN A 625 17.42 -7.12 -68.50
CA ASN A 625 16.46 -7.74 -69.41
C ASN A 625 16.23 -6.88 -70.67
N LYS A 626 16.05 -5.55 -70.51
CA LYS A 626 15.91 -4.63 -71.65
C LYS A 626 17.17 -4.52 -72.50
N ALA A 627 18.36 -4.55 -71.89
CA ALA A 627 19.62 -4.55 -72.61
C ALA A 627 19.82 -5.85 -73.42
N GLU A 628 19.41 -6.99 -72.86
CA GLU A 628 19.41 -8.29 -73.55
C GLU A 628 18.41 -8.32 -74.71
N GLU A 629 17.17 -7.85 -74.52
CA GLU A 629 16.17 -7.68 -75.59
C GLU A 629 16.71 -6.82 -76.74
N ASN A 630 17.28 -5.65 -76.42
CA ASN A 630 17.90 -4.76 -77.41
C ASN A 630 19.08 -5.43 -78.13
N MET A 631 19.91 -6.23 -77.43
CA MET A 631 21.00 -6.96 -78.06
C MET A 631 20.48 -8.05 -79.01
N VAL A 632 19.40 -8.74 -78.66
CA VAL A 632 18.76 -9.76 -79.52
C VAL A 632 18.19 -9.10 -80.79
N GLU A 633 17.46 -7.99 -80.67
CA GLU A 633 16.93 -7.28 -81.85
C GLU A 633 18.05 -6.69 -82.71
N LEU A 634 19.13 -6.16 -82.13
CA LEU A 634 20.29 -5.68 -82.89
C LEU A 634 20.98 -6.82 -83.66
N ARG A 635 21.13 -8.01 -83.05
CA ARG A 635 21.64 -9.20 -83.76
C ARG A 635 20.74 -9.59 -84.92
N ARG A 636 19.41 -9.54 -84.73
CA ARG A 636 18.41 -9.82 -85.77
C ARG A 636 18.50 -8.84 -86.94
N GLN A 637 18.66 -7.54 -86.66
CA GLN A 637 18.84 -6.51 -87.68
C GLN A 637 20.17 -6.66 -88.43
N TYR A 638 21.26 -7.00 -87.73
CA TYR A 638 22.54 -7.32 -88.36
C TYR A 638 22.43 -8.53 -89.28
N GLU A 639 21.78 -9.61 -88.86
CA GLU A 639 21.56 -10.80 -89.69
C GLU A 639 20.76 -10.47 -90.95
N LEU A 640 19.67 -9.71 -90.84
CA LEU A 640 18.90 -9.22 -91.99
C LEU A 640 19.76 -8.37 -92.95
N SER A 641 20.60 -7.48 -92.42
CA SER A 641 21.52 -6.67 -93.23
C SER A 641 22.57 -7.52 -93.96
N VAL A 642 23.10 -8.56 -93.31
CA VAL A 642 24.00 -9.54 -93.94
C VAL A 642 23.28 -10.35 -95.02
N GLN A 643 22.02 -10.77 -94.80
CA GLN A 643 21.21 -11.44 -95.81
C GLN A 643 20.94 -10.53 -97.02
N GLU A 644 20.58 -9.26 -96.81
CA GLU A 644 20.44 -8.28 -97.89
C GLU A 644 21.74 -8.07 -98.67
N ARG A 645 22.87 -7.87 -97.96
CA ARG A 645 24.19 -7.71 -98.57
C ARG A 645 24.55 -8.93 -99.42
N ASN A 646 24.32 -10.13 -98.92
CA ASN A 646 24.60 -11.37 -99.65
C ASN A 646 23.70 -11.50 -100.88
N LYS A 647 22.41 -11.16 -100.77
CA LYS A 647 21.46 -11.13 -101.91
C LYS A 647 21.89 -10.13 -102.98
N ARG A 648 22.32 -8.92 -102.61
CA ARG A 648 22.89 -7.93 -103.55
C ARG A 648 24.20 -8.41 -104.17
N GLY A 649 25.03 -9.13 -103.39
CA GLY A 649 26.26 -9.76 -103.87
C GLY A 649 26.00 -10.79 -104.96
N ILE A 650 25.00 -11.67 -104.77
CA ILE A 650 24.55 -12.63 -105.80
C ILE A 650 24.09 -11.89 -107.06
N GLN A 651 23.21 -10.87 -106.92
CA GLN A 651 22.75 -10.07 -108.06
C GLN A 651 23.87 -9.35 -108.81
N LEU A 652 24.94 -8.93 -108.11
CA LEU A 652 26.11 -8.32 -108.75
C LEU A 652 26.94 -9.34 -109.53
N ILE A 653 27.05 -10.58 -109.03
CA ILE A 653 27.70 -11.69 -109.75
C ILE A 653 26.89 -12.03 -111.00
N GLU A 654 25.57 -12.23 -110.89
CA GLU A 654 24.66 -12.47 -112.03
C GLU A 654 24.80 -11.37 -113.10
N ARG A 655 24.79 -10.09 -112.71
CA ARG A 655 25.00 -8.96 -113.63
C ARG A 655 26.39 -8.94 -114.27
N ASN A 656 27.43 -9.35 -113.55
CA ASN A 656 28.78 -9.42 -114.09
C ASN A 656 28.93 -10.58 -115.08
N GLU A 657 28.28 -11.73 -114.82
CA GLU A 657 28.18 -12.85 -115.75
C GLU A 657 27.41 -12.46 -117.03
N GLU A 658 26.27 -11.76 -116.90
CA GLU A 658 25.56 -11.16 -118.04
C GLU A 658 26.48 -10.25 -118.89
N VAL A 659 27.29 -9.40 -118.25
CA VAL A 659 28.26 -8.51 -118.93
C VAL A 659 29.38 -9.31 -119.60
N CYS A 660 29.95 -10.34 -118.97
CA CYS A 660 30.94 -11.22 -119.58
C CYS A 660 30.40 -11.92 -120.84
N VAL A 661 29.15 -12.42 -120.79
CA VAL A 661 28.47 -13.02 -121.94
C VAL A 661 28.26 -12.00 -123.07
N LEU A 662 27.94 -10.74 -122.74
CA LEU A 662 27.82 -9.67 -123.73
C LEU A 662 29.17 -9.30 -124.37
N TYR A 663 30.26 -9.25 -123.61
CA TYR A 663 31.60 -9.02 -124.16
C TYR A 663 32.01 -10.13 -125.12
N GLU A 664 31.79 -11.40 -124.76
CA GLU A 664 32.10 -12.53 -125.65
C GLU A 664 31.24 -12.49 -126.92
N LYS A 665 29.96 -12.14 -126.80
CA LYS A 665 29.07 -11.94 -127.95
C LYS A 665 29.55 -10.81 -128.86
N ILE A 666 30.04 -9.69 -128.30
CA ILE A 666 30.64 -8.58 -129.07
C ILE A 666 31.93 -9.04 -129.76
N ASN A 667 32.79 -9.81 -129.09
CA ASN A 667 34.03 -10.35 -129.68
C ASN A 667 33.73 -11.26 -130.87
N VAL A 668 32.77 -12.19 -130.71
CA VAL A 668 32.31 -13.09 -131.78
C VAL A 668 31.72 -12.27 -132.94
N GLN A 669 30.85 -11.31 -132.67
CA GLN A 669 30.28 -10.42 -133.70
C GLN A 669 31.36 -9.60 -134.42
N GLY A 670 32.35 -9.06 -133.70
CA GLY A 670 33.49 -8.34 -134.27
C GLY A 670 34.45 -9.24 -135.07
N SER A 671 34.48 -10.55 -134.82
CA SER A 671 35.14 -11.51 -135.70
C SER A 671 34.32 -11.81 -136.95
N VAL A 672 33.01 -11.94 -136.83
CA VAL A 672 32.10 -12.16 -137.97
C VAL A 672 32.11 -10.95 -138.91
N ILE A 673 32.07 -9.72 -138.38
CA ILE A 673 32.17 -8.48 -139.17
C ILE A 673 33.49 -8.43 -139.94
N ARG A 674 34.65 -8.63 -139.27
CA ARG A 674 35.95 -8.65 -139.96
C ARG A 674 36.05 -9.71 -141.05
N ASN A 675 35.48 -10.90 -140.84
CA ASN A 675 35.41 -11.92 -141.88
C ASN A 675 34.52 -11.48 -143.05
N GLY A 676 33.40 -10.82 -142.78
CA GLY A 676 32.54 -10.20 -143.79
C GLY A 676 33.22 -9.07 -144.56
N ASP A 677 33.98 -8.21 -143.89
CA ASP A 677 34.75 -7.13 -144.51
C ASP A 677 35.84 -7.68 -145.45
N MET A 678 36.54 -8.75 -145.05
CA MET A 678 37.55 -9.42 -145.90
C MET A 678 36.91 -10.07 -147.14
N GLU A 679 35.79 -10.79 -146.99
CA GLU A 679 35.05 -11.34 -148.12
C GLU A 679 34.54 -10.22 -149.04
N MET A 680 34.02 -9.12 -148.48
CA MET A 680 33.55 -7.96 -149.24
C MET A 680 34.69 -7.27 -150.01
N GLN A 681 35.86 -7.10 -149.40
CA GLN A 681 37.05 -6.59 -150.09
C GLN A 681 37.47 -7.52 -151.24
N SER A 682 37.45 -8.84 -151.04
CA SER A 682 37.74 -9.80 -152.11
C SER A 682 36.76 -9.66 -153.28
N ARG A 683 35.46 -9.46 -153.01
CA ARG A 683 34.46 -9.18 -154.07
C ARG A 683 34.64 -7.82 -154.73
N GLU A 684 35.09 -6.81 -153.99
CA GLU A 684 35.43 -5.51 -154.59
C GLU A 684 36.64 -5.61 -155.53
N GLU A 685 37.66 -6.39 -155.17
CA GLU A 685 38.83 -6.66 -156.02
C GLU A 685 38.44 -7.45 -157.26
N GLU A 686 37.61 -8.49 -157.12
CA GLU A 686 37.01 -9.24 -158.24
C GLU A 686 36.22 -8.30 -159.17
N MET A 687 35.38 -7.40 -158.63
CA MET A 687 34.68 -6.39 -159.41
C MET A 687 35.61 -5.38 -160.08
N ARG A 688 36.73 -4.99 -159.45
CA ARG A 688 37.74 -4.10 -160.08
C ARG A 688 38.44 -4.80 -161.24
N PHE A 689 38.81 -6.06 -161.06
CA PHE A 689 39.42 -6.89 -162.10
C PHE A 689 38.49 -7.02 -163.31
N LEU A 690 37.23 -7.44 -163.10
CA LEU A 690 36.22 -7.56 -164.15
C LEU A 690 35.93 -6.22 -164.86
N LYS A 691 35.94 -5.09 -164.13
CA LYS A 691 35.82 -3.75 -164.73
C LYS A 691 37.03 -3.39 -165.60
N MET A 692 38.25 -3.76 -165.19
CA MET A 692 39.47 -3.53 -165.96
C MET A 692 39.48 -4.36 -167.24
N GLU A 693 39.14 -5.65 -167.14
CA GLU A 693 38.99 -6.56 -168.28
C GLU A 693 37.92 -6.07 -169.27
N ALA A 694 36.76 -5.63 -168.78
CA ALA A 694 35.72 -5.02 -169.62
C ALA A 694 36.17 -3.71 -170.28
N SER A 695 37.04 -2.92 -169.63
CA SER A 695 37.63 -1.71 -170.21
C SER A 695 38.63 -2.04 -171.32
N ASP A 696 39.45 -3.08 -171.11
CA ASP A 696 40.44 -3.50 -172.10
C ASP A 696 39.80 -4.13 -173.35
N LEU A 697 38.73 -4.91 -173.17
CA LEU A 697 37.90 -5.40 -174.28
C LEU A 697 37.25 -4.25 -175.07
N ARG A 698 36.78 -3.19 -174.40
CA ARG A 698 36.29 -1.98 -175.09
C ARG A 698 37.40 -1.29 -175.89
N ARG A 699 38.59 -1.13 -175.31
CA ARG A 699 39.77 -0.56 -175.99
C ARG A 699 40.14 -1.36 -177.24
N GLN A 700 40.12 -2.69 -177.18
CA GLN A 700 40.36 -3.55 -178.35
C GLN A 700 39.30 -3.36 -179.44
N ILE A 701 38.03 -3.27 -179.07
CA ILE A 701 36.93 -2.99 -180.01
C ILE A 701 37.13 -1.62 -180.70
N ASP A 702 37.51 -0.58 -179.96
CA ASP A 702 37.69 0.76 -180.54
C ASP A 702 38.94 0.87 -181.41
N LEU A 703 40.04 0.16 -181.10
CA LEU A 703 41.18 -0.01 -181.99
C LEU A 703 40.79 -0.71 -183.30
N LEU A 704 40.00 -1.78 -183.23
CA LEU A 704 39.50 -2.49 -184.42
C LEU A 704 38.60 -1.58 -185.28
N LYS A 705 37.70 -0.80 -184.67
CA LYS A 705 36.91 0.23 -185.38
C LYS A 705 37.80 1.29 -186.04
N GLY A 706 38.88 1.72 -185.38
CA GLY A 706 39.85 2.67 -185.92
C GLY A 706 40.60 2.15 -187.15
N SER A 707 40.78 0.83 -187.28
CA SER A 707 41.41 0.21 -188.46
C SER A 707 40.47 0.04 -189.66
N LEU A 708 39.15 0.08 -189.43
CA LEU A 708 38.12 -0.16 -190.45
C LEU A 708 38.17 0.81 -191.66
N PRO A 709 38.42 2.13 -191.51
CA PRO A 709 38.49 3.05 -192.65
C PRO A 709 39.68 2.76 -193.58
N ASN A 710 40.83 2.33 -193.03
CA ASN A 710 41.98 1.93 -193.87
C ASN A 710 41.66 0.70 -194.73
N LYS A 711 40.98 -0.30 -194.16
CA LYS A 711 40.48 -1.43 -194.95
C LYS A 711 39.54 -0.94 -196.06
N GLN A 712 38.57 -0.08 -195.73
CA GLN A 712 37.62 0.45 -196.71
C GLN A 712 38.30 1.30 -197.81
N ALA A 713 39.42 1.95 -197.53
CA ALA A 713 40.21 2.66 -198.52
C ALA A 713 40.93 1.68 -199.48
N LEU A 714 41.59 0.66 -198.93
CA LEU A 714 42.24 -0.41 -199.70
C LEU A 714 41.25 -1.17 -200.60
N ASP A 715 40.04 -1.51 -200.09
CA ASP A 715 38.98 -2.15 -200.87
C ASP A 715 38.51 -1.26 -202.06
N ARG A 716 38.52 0.07 -201.90
CA ARG A 716 38.18 1.04 -202.97
C ARG A 716 39.30 1.19 -203.99
N GLU A 717 40.55 1.30 -203.57
CA GLU A 717 41.70 1.38 -204.50
C GLU A 717 41.76 0.12 -205.39
N LEU A 718 41.53 -1.06 -204.80
CA LEU A 718 41.50 -2.33 -205.51
C LEU A 718 40.39 -2.37 -206.58
N THR A 719 39.18 -1.87 -206.26
CA THR A 719 38.10 -1.75 -207.26
C THR A 719 38.41 -0.71 -208.34
N THR A 720 39.10 0.38 -208.01
CA THR A 720 39.47 1.41 -209.01
C THR A 720 40.49 0.87 -210.01
N LEU A 721 41.48 0.11 -209.54
CA LEU A 721 42.49 -0.55 -210.37
C LEU A 721 41.89 -1.64 -211.28
N GLN A 722 40.89 -2.39 -210.79
CA GLN A 722 40.16 -3.36 -211.62
C GLN A 722 39.41 -2.69 -212.79
N ILE A 723 38.81 -1.53 -212.57
CA ILE A 723 38.11 -0.76 -213.62
C ILE A 723 39.10 -0.25 -214.68
N GLN A 724 40.24 0.31 -214.25
CA GLN A 724 41.28 0.80 -215.17
C GLN A 724 41.88 -0.32 -216.03
N LEU A 725 42.09 -1.50 -215.44
CA LEU A 725 42.64 -2.65 -216.15
C LEU A 725 41.69 -3.19 -217.24
N ALA A 726 40.37 -3.15 -216.99
CA ALA A 726 39.36 -3.47 -218.00
C ALA A 726 39.37 -2.46 -219.17
N GLN A 727 39.39 -1.15 -218.87
CA GLN A 727 39.43 -0.08 -219.88
C GLN A 727 40.66 -0.15 -220.80
N CYS A 728 41.82 -0.56 -220.27
CA CYS A 728 43.02 -0.79 -221.08
C CYS A 728 42.91 -2.03 -221.99
N HIS A 729 42.06 -3.01 -221.64
CA HIS A 729 41.85 -4.20 -222.46
C HIS A 729 40.95 -3.88 -223.67
N ASP A 730 39.85 -3.17 -223.45
CA ASP A 730 38.92 -2.74 -224.50
C ASP A 730 39.62 -1.89 -225.58
N TYR A 731 40.51 -0.98 -225.16
CA TYR A 731 41.27 -0.11 -226.07
C TYR A 731 42.24 -0.85 -227.01
N ILE A 732 42.75 -2.02 -226.60
CA ILE A 732 43.64 -2.84 -227.43
C ILE A 732 42.83 -3.54 -228.54
N VAL A 733 41.64 -4.03 -228.21
CA VAL A 733 40.74 -4.73 -229.15
C VAL A 733 40.27 -3.78 -230.28
N ASP A 734 39.94 -2.53 -229.96
CA ASP A 734 39.57 -1.51 -230.95
C ASP A 734 40.72 -1.17 -231.92
N LEU A 735 41.96 -1.21 -231.44
CA LEU A 735 43.17 -0.97 -232.25
C LEU A 735 43.49 -2.14 -233.19
N GLU A 736 43.27 -3.38 -232.74
CA GLU A 736 43.43 -4.59 -233.58
C GLU A 736 42.38 -4.63 -234.69
N HIS A 737 41.11 -4.35 -234.39
CA HIS A 737 40.03 -4.29 -235.40
C HIS A 737 40.24 -3.19 -236.45
N SER A 738 40.99 -2.14 -236.13
CA SER A 738 41.30 -1.03 -237.05
C SER A 738 42.40 -1.35 -238.09
N LEU A 739 43.07 -2.50 -237.98
CA LEU A 739 44.23 -2.87 -238.81
C LEU A 739 43.91 -3.83 -239.98
N GLU A 740 42.76 -4.50 -239.97
CA GLU A 740 42.49 -5.65 -240.87
C GLU A 740 41.47 -5.41 -242.01
N ASP A 741 40.79 -4.25 -242.08
CA ASP A 741 39.78 -4.01 -243.12
C ASP A 741 40.39 -3.55 -244.47
N SER A 742 39.94 -4.18 -245.55
CA SER A 742 40.57 -4.17 -246.88
C SER A 742 39.90 -3.24 -247.92
N GLY A 743 38.93 -2.43 -247.49
CA GLY A 743 38.05 -1.67 -248.39
C GLY A 743 38.32 -0.16 -248.58
N ASN A 744 39.27 0.46 -247.87
CA ASN A 744 39.27 1.92 -247.74
C ASN A 744 40.06 2.68 -248.84
N VAL A 745 39.43 3.71 -249.41
CA VAL A 745 39.70 4.24 -250.76
C VAL A 745 40.75 5.36 -250.80
N ASP A 746 41.06 5.99 -249.66
CA ASP A 746 42.04 7.09 -249.54
C ASP A 746 43.52 6.66 -249.66
N ARG A 747 43.80 5.42 -250.12
CA ARG A 747 45.15 4.83 -250.15
C ARG A 747 45.66 4.37 -251.52
N MET A 748 45.04 4.78 -252.64
CA MET A 748 45.57 4.50 -253.99
C MET A 748 45.71 5.73 -254.89
N ARG A 749 46.77 5.71 -255.71
CA ARG A 749 47.26 6.80 -256.58
C ARG A 749 47.49 6.25 -257.99
N PHE A 750 46.95 6.93 -259.01
CA PHE A 750 47.14 6.58 -260.42
C PHE A 750 48.52 6.98 -260.97
N LEU A 751 49.01 6.20 -261.94
CA LEU A 751 50.12 6.51 -262.86
C LEU A 751 49.78 5.94 -264.25
N ASP A 752 50.31 6.56 -265.32
CA ASP A 752 49.87 6.37 -266.71
C ASP A 752 51.06 6.02 -267.64
N GLY A 753 50.85 5.15 -268.64
CA GLY A 753 51.89 4.63 -269.54
C GLY A 753 51.48 3.35 -270.30
N LYS A 754 52.05 3.09 -271.49
CA LYS A 754 51.70 1.97 -272.39
C LYS A 754 52.85 1.00 -272.71
N ASP A 755 52.48 -0.23 -273.06
CA ASP A 755 53.35 -1.40 -273.28
C ASP A 755 54.37 -1.29 -274.45
N PRO A 756 55.53 -1.99 -274.33
CA PRO A 756 56.49 -2.21 -275.43
C PRO A 756 56.32 -3.55 -276.17
N THR A 757 56.78 -3.62 -277.44
CA THR A 757 56.63 -4.81 -278.32
C THR A 757 57.98 -5.32 -278.92
N ARG A 758 57.92 -6.39 -279.74
CA ARG A 758 59.02 -7.37 -279.85
C ARG A 758 60.14 -7.12 -280.88
N ASP A 759 59.93 -6.42 -282.00
CA ASP A 759 61.05 -6.12 -282.93
C ASP A 759 61.99 -5.02 -282.38
N GLU A 760 61.57 -4.31 -281.34
CA GLU A 760 62.46 -3.51 -280.50
C GLU A 760 63.16 -4.35 -279.40
N LEU A 761 62.62 -5.50 -279.00
CA LEU A 761 63.22 -6.35 -277.94
C LEU A 761 64.62 -6.87 -278.31
N ALA A 762 64.99 -6.85 -279.60
CA ALA A 762 66.23 -7.40 -280.11
C ALA A 762 67.28 -6.36 -280.54
N THR A 763 66.97 -5.05 -280.53
CA THR A 763 67.98 -4.03 -280.23
C THR A 763 68.11 -3.82 -278.71
N LYS A 764 67.03 -4.02 -277.93
CA LYS A 764 67.03 -3.99 -276.44
C LYS A 764 67.87 -5.10 -275.76
N VAL A 765 68.61 -5.92 -276.51
CA VAL A 765 69.62 -6.87 -275.99
C VAL A 765 71.05 -6.33 -276.08
N GLU A 766 71.31 -5.24 -276.82
CA GLU A 766 72.69 -4.76 -277.08
C GLU A 766 73.00 -3.35 -276.55
N THR A 767 72.20 -2.88 -275.57
CA THR A 767 72.52 -1.73 -274.70
C THR A 767 72.18 -2.04 -273.24
N VAL A 768 72.66 -3.18 -272.72
CA VAL A 768 72.31 -3.80 -271.41
C VAL A 768 72.72 -2.98 -270.16
N TRP A 769 73.25 -1.78 -270.33
CA TRP A 769 74.16 -1.15 -269.36
C TRP A 769 73.62 0.12 -268.69
N ASP A 770 73.97 0.25 -267.40
CA ASP A 770 73.83 1.44 -266.54
C ASP A 770 72.36 1.93 -266.36
N ILE A 771 71.58 1.40 -265.43
CA ILE A 771 71.79 1.46 -263.97
C ILE A 771 70.76 0.52 -263.29
N ALA A 772 71.13 -0.05 -262.13
CA ALA A 772 70.26 -0.83 -261.24
C ALA A 772 70.40 -0.32 -259.79
#